data_AF-A0A7C7D7S6-F1
#
_entry.id   AF-A0A7C7D7S6-F1
#
_cell.length_a   1.000
_cell.length_b   1.000
_cell.length_c   1.000
_cell.angle_alpha   90.00
_cell.angle_beta   90.00
_cell.angle_gamma   90.00
#
_symmetry.space_group_name_H-M   'P 1'
#
loop_
_entity.id
_entity.type
_entity.pdbx_description
1 polymer ?
#
loop_
_entity_poly.entity_id
_entity_poly.type
_entity_poly.pdbx_seq_one_letter_code
_entity_poly.pdbx_strand_id
1 'polypeptide(L)'
;MKKQNSWKWNKLVALCLVLAMLVCTPLGATGTYAFEGETQLGDTAPVLGESPLPDSGPSPGEGNSQPDIATPSEVPPLDAGTLTEPQKVEVVTPAAVLEVSDAAALESALGSVLYGGTIKLTGNITYPKGIMVKNKTVRLDIGPYTLDVKADTGTGFDVSEAGHVEVTGSGTLNINGVDNGLCVTDKGVFTADAAVTCTVQCKNQYYYNNYSLGNGVYVSGDSEVSLSGNVTGAMSGVQTDGSGTIRIKGNVEAAVNDLSAEGIYARGGTVTVDGNVKALYGLGIYCVTTGDVSVTGDVTGYNRGAIASGFSSVSDCTVMIGGNLKVTDTVHGRGVLFTGYGTITVEGEIFAPIYISYPLIRYDKEDTVPSDKPDYRMYQMPGYAGIVYVKDTTAYTITVVNGSGGGYYAPGVAVTITANIPAPGQQFKEWSVTPSVTFVGDTASTSSTAKFTMPAQAVTATATYEALPVNNYSITIQTDGNGTANANINSAAQGTEITLTSTSQSGYQFKEWQVVSGGVSITNNKFIMPAANVTVKAIFEPIPATTYTVTVNGSNAGTTGTGSYAQGTTVAIHAGSRSGYSFTRWTSSDGVTFANANSASTTFTMPGKNVAVTANWSYNGDSGGPSSGGDGGSYTPPTSNITTDKKPNQPTMASMNLAAPVDKNGVAAVTITEAQVKALIDTAKKDAESKGKTVDGIGVAFKIQFGADRKSVSVKLDEKTLALLEKEGMKRFDVNTPLASFSFDKSAIQEMKTQASETAAIKIKPVTKLSDAVKVLIGSRPVYDLTVSYQKNGKTKYITNFGKGVVTLGVAYKADEGEKIGNLYGVYVGRNGKLQLLANSSYAGGSVIFSRSSLSTYGIGYKAPAPAFTDTAKHWAKDNIDFVASRSLITGINSKTFAPDMAITRADFLMALGKLSGTDVSSYNTSRFTDVKSNNPAMSYIEWAVKNQIVQGIGNNEFGPGQKISRQEMAVMMHNYAKATGYKLPVSIEAVTFSDSVKIAAYAKDAVTTIQQAGIMQGKGNNIFDPNSSATRAEASTILRRFVELVIDEGTARGWSQNDSGQWRYINVSGKTVTGWLTVGDDRYYFTANDLMVSGKWLQIDGKWYYFNADGSLAINTKIDGYEVDENGVR
;
A
#
# COMPACT_ATOMS: atom_id res chain seq x y z
N MET A 1 -19.47 -15.30 65.05
CA MET A 1 -18.57 -16.44 64.72
C MET A 1 -17.83 -16.00 63.45
N LYS A 2 -16.57 -15.54 63.41
CA LYS A 2 -15.28 -15.91 64.05
C LYS A 2 -14.67 -17.24 63.54
N LYS A 3 -13.51 -17.12 62.88
CA LYS A 3 -12.41 -18.11 62.71
C LYS A 3 -12.71 -19.27 61.72
N GLN A 4 -11.74 -19.93 61.06
CA GLN A 4 -10.28 -19.98 61.28
C GLN A 4 -9.50 -20.37 60.00
N ASN A 5 -8.34 -19.71 59.76
CA ASN A 5 -6.99 -20.24 59.44
C ASN A 5 -6.71 -21.26 58.29
N SER A 6 -5.47 -21.39 57.74
CA SER A 6 -4.23 -20.55 57.68
C SER A 6 -3.15 -21.30 56.87
N TRP A 7 -2.19 -20.67 56.17
CA TRP A 7 -0.82 -20.27 56.59
C TRP A 7 -0.06 -19.82 55.31
N LYS A 8 1.00 -18.99 55.29
CA LYS A 8 1.58 -17.93 56.16
C LYS A 8 2.55 -17.12 55.24
N TRP A 9 2.47 -15.78 55.15
CA TRP A 9 3.28 -14.78 55.90
C TRP A 9 4.81 -14.83 55.66
N ASN A 10 5.58 -13.73 55.50
CA ASN A 10 5.29 -12.28 55.36
C ASN A 10 6.60 -11.50 55.00
N LYS A 11 6.48 -10.19 54.70
CA LYS A 11 7.52 -9.12 54.62
C LYS A 11 8.53 -9.15 53.46
N LEU A 12 8.52 -8.08 52.65
CA LEU A 12 9.73 -7.25 52.42
C LEU A 12 9.36 -5.87 51.84
N VAL A 13 9.36 -4.86 52.71
CA VAL A 13 9.54 -3.44 52.36
C VAL A 13 10.74 -2.99 53.20
N ALA A 14 11.62 -2.16 52.61
CA ALA A 14 12.78 -1.52 53.23
C ALA A 14 13.87 -2.46 53.81
N LEU A 15 14.77 -2.94 52.94
CA LEU A 15 16.23 -2.85 53.13
C LEU A 15 16.95 -3.24 51.83
N CYS A 16 17.93 -2.42 51.40
CA CYS A 16 19.17 -2.76 50.66
C CYS A 16 19.69 -1.55 49.88
N LEU A 17 20.31 -0.64 50.61
CA LEU A 17 21.32 0.27 50.08
C LEU A 17 22.61 -0.02 50.89
N VAL A 18 23.75 -0.17 50.19
CA VAL A 18 25.14 -0.26 50.70
C VAL A 18 25.62 -1.58 51.37
N LEU A 19 26.89 -1.91 51.08
CA LEU A 19 27.81 -2.93 51.66
C LEU A 19 27.49 -4.43 51.37
N ALA A 20 28.36 -5.21 50.70
CA ALA A 20 29.80 -5.34 50.98
C ALA A 20 30.68 -5.73 49.75
N MET A 21 31.90 -5.19 49.71
CA MET A 21 33.08 -5.75 49.00
C MET A 21 33.63 -6.95 49.82
N LEU A 22 34.53 -7.86 49.41
CA LEU A 22 35.76 -7.87 48.60
C LEU A 22 35.92 -9.31 47.98
N VAL A 23 36.87 -9.69 47.11
CA VAL A 23 38.35 -9.77 47.27
C VAL A 23 39.04 -10.08 45.93
N CYS A 24 40.28 -9.58 45.80
CA CYS A 24 41.37 -9.92 44.86
C CYS A 24 41.45 -9.27 43.45
N THR A 25 42.59 -8.61 43.27
CA THR A 25 43.20 -7.95 42.10
C THR A 25 44.41 -8.82 41.64
N PRO A 26 45.49 -8.34 40.98
CA PRO A 26 45.72 -7.16 40.10
C PRO A 26 46.43 -7.52 38.76
N LEU A 27 46.65 -6.50 37.89
CA LEU A 27 47.75 -6.27 36.91
C LEU A 27 47.21 -5.40 35.74
N GLY A 28 47.84 -4.34 35.25
CA GLY A 28 49.05 -3.63 35.66
C GLY A 28 49.77 -2.99 34.45
N ALA A 29 50.16 -1.70 34.56
CA ALA A 29 51.08 -0.97 33.64
C ALA A 29 50.57 -0.74 32.17
N THR A 30 51.03 0.23 31.36
CA THR A 30 51.79 1.52 31.49
C THR A 30 51.66 2.24 30.14
N GLY A 31 51.80 3.58 30.06
CA GLY A 31 51.85 4.24 28.73
C GLY A 31 51.75 5.77 28.66
N THR A 32 52.49 6.52 29.48
CA THR A 32 52.79 7.94 29.20
C THR A 32 53.90 8.05 28.16
N TYR A 33 53.83 9.03 27.24
CA TYR A 33 54.91 9.87 26.65
C TYR A 33 54.24 10.72 25.53
N ALA A 34 54.58 11.96 25.19
CA ALA A 34 55.32 13.07 25.78
C ALA A 34 55.56 14.10 24.64
N PHE A 35 55.54 15.41 24.97
CA PHE A 35 56.45 16.47 24.45
C PHE A 35 56.41 16.88 22.95
N GLU A 36 56.68 18.13 22.50
CA GLU A 36 56.96 19.45 23.13
C GLU A 36 56.91 20.59 22.07
N GLY A 37 57.08 21.86 22.49
CA GLY A 37 57.35 23.05 21.63
C GLY A 37 56.12 23.94 21.40
N GLU A 38 55.90 25.09 22.05
CA GLU A 38 56.78 26.27 22.30
C GLU A 38 57.37 26.87 21.00
N THR A 39 57.39 28.17 20.67
CA THR A 39 57.74 29.45 21.37
C THR A 39 57.20 30.63 20.51
N GLN A 40 57.20 31.94 20.83
CA GLN A 40 57.19 32.80 22.05
C GLN A 40 56.52 34.15 21.63
N LEU A 41 55.74 34.90 22.45
CA LEU A 41 56.06 35.75 23.63
C LEU A 41 56.53 37.19 23.27
N GLY A 42 55.96 38.19 23.95
CA GLY A 42 56.25 39.63 23.79
C GLY A 42 55.46 40.48 24.80
N ASP A 43 56.05 40.71 25.98
CA ASP A 43 55.42 41.32 27.16
C ASP A 43 55.15 42.83 27.07
N THR A 44 54.19 43.34 27.85
CA THR A 44 54.50 44.19 29.04
C THR A 44 53.26 44.54 29.89
N ALA A 45 53.45 44.52 31.21
CA ALA A 45 52.57 45.05 32.26
C ALA A 45 53.41 46.02 33.13
N PRO A 46 52.94 46.63 34.25
CA PRO A 46 51.64 46.54 34.93
C PRO A 46 51.06 47.90 35.40
N VAL A 47 49.95 47.91 36.17
CA VAL A 47 49.89 48.37 37.59
C VAL A 47 48.46 48.25 38.15
N LEU A 48 48.43 47.83 39.42
CA LEU A 48 47.34 47.54 40.39
C LEU A 48 46.30 48.66 40.63
N GLY A 49 45.13 48.31 41.23
CA GLY A 49 44.26 49.33 41.87
C GLY A 49 42.82 48.98 42.28
N GLU A 50 42.62 47.94 43.11
CA GLU A 50 41.52 47.70 44.08
C GLU A 50 40.08 48.31 43.98
N SER A 51 39.10 47.44 44.31
CA SER A 51 37.84 47.71 45.07
C SER A 51 36.65 48.44 44.39
N PRO A 52 35.40 48.24 44.90
CA PRO A 52 34.81 47.02 45.45
C PRO A 52 33.43 46.68 44.82
N LEU A 53 32.93 45.46 45.05
CA LEU A 53 31.48 45.18 44.94
C LEU A 53 30.73 45.84 46.11
N PRO A 54 29.46 46.20 45.92
CA PRO A 54 28.45 45.47 46.69
C PRO A 54 27.36 44.82 45.84
N ASP A 55 26.83 43.77 46.43
CA ASP A 55 25.75 42.90 45.97
C ASP A 55 24.35 43.46 46.34
N SER A 56 23.32 42.82 45.81
CA SER A 56 21.98 42.71 46.39
C SER A 56 21.15 43.99 46.53
N GLY A 57 20.32 44.24 45.53
CA GLY A 57 18.95 44.69 45.75
C GLY A 57 18.03 43.47 45.82
N PRO A 58 17.72 42.91 47.01
CA PRO A 58 16.70 41.88 47.12
C PRO A 58 15.30 42.51 46.95
N SER A 59 14.40 41.77 46.31
CA SER A 59 12.97 42.09 46.32
C SER A 59 12.37 41.83 47.71
N PRO A 60 11.61 42.78 48.29
CA PRO A 60 10.62 42.50 49.32
C PRO A 60 9.20 42.71 48.74
N GLY A 61 8.34 41.71 48.83
CA GLY A 61 6.98 41.85 48.31
C GLY A 61 6.20 40.54 48.22
N GLU A 62 6.08 39.81 49.33
CA GLU A 62 5.06 38.75 49.44
C GLU A 62 3.66 39.36 49.27
N GLY A 63 2.81 38.71 48.49
CA GLY A 63 1.38 38.97 48.49
C GLY A 63 0.64 38.01 49.42
N ASN A 64 0.01 38.55 50.47
CA ASN A 64 -1.17 38.08 51.21
C ASN A 64 -1.18 38.74 52.60
N SER A 65 -2.30 39.03 53.26
CA SER A 65 -3.74 38.96 52.96
C SER A 65 -4.41 40.01 53.88
N GLN A 66 -5.67 40.46 53.80
CA GLN A 66 -6.97 39.79 53.69
C GLN A 66 -8.05 40.94 53.65
N PRO A 67 -9.38 40.73 53.85
CA PRO A 67 -10.38 40.85 52.78
C PRO A 67 -11.40 42.01 52.93
N ASP A 68 -12.45 41.92 52.12
CA ASP A 68 -13.83 42.41 52.33
C ASP A 68 -14.27 43.81 51.81
N ILE A 69 -15.12 43.73 50.77
CA ILE A 69 -16.48 44.30 50.65
C ILE A 69 -16.67 45.82 50.44
N ALA A 70 -17.56 46.10 49.48
CA ALA A 70 -18.37 47.30 49.22
C ALA A 70 -17.87 48.38 48.24
N THR A 71 -18.75 48.63 47.27
CA THR A 71 -18.90 49.73 46.30
C THR A 71 -19.52 51.00 46.96
N PRO A 72 -19.82 52.10 46.24
CA PRO A 72 -19.26 52.71 45.01
C PRO A 72 -18.98 54.25 45.13
N SER A 73 -18.60 54.88 44.01
CA SER A 73 -19.13 56.17 43.46
C SER A 73 -18.13 57.30 43.10
N GLU A 74 -18.29 57.80 41.87
CA GLU A 74 -18.20 59.20 41.34
C GLU A 74 -16.97 60.10 41.73
N VAL A 75 -16.08 60.54 40.81
CA VAL A 75 -16.21 61.63 39.78
C VAL A 75 -16.49 63.02 40.42
N PRO A 76 -15.89 64.21 40.06
CA PRO A 76 -14.90 64.64 39.02
C PRO A 76 -13.80 65.63 39.58
N PRO A 77 -13.37 66.80 38.98
CA PRO A 77 -12.69 67.12 37.69
C PRO A 77 -11.36 67.96 37.77
N LEU A 78 -10.85 68.34 36.58
CA LEU A 78 -9.76 69.25 36.15
C LEU A 78 -9.57 70.65 36.83
N ASP A 79 -8.31 71.18 36.77
CA ASP A 79 -7.86 72.50 36.20
C ASP A 79 -6.38 72.83 36.60
N ALA A 80 -5.59 73.79 36.05
CA ALA A 80 -5.47 74.47 34.73
C ALA A 80 -4.18 75.37 34.66
N GLY A 81 -3.75 75.83 33.46
CA GLY A 81 -2.77 76.95 33.23
C GLY A 81 -1.38 76.57 32.64
N THR A 82 -0.99 76.88 31.38
CA THR A 82 -0.52 78.17 30.75
C THR A 82 0.88 78.65 31.19
N LEU A 83 1.82 79.20 30.38
CA LEU A 83 1.98 79.48 28.92
C LEU A 83 3.43 80.02 28.68
N THR A 84 4.05 79.83 27.51
CA THR A 84 4.93 80.82 26.79
C THR A 84 5.37 80.36 25.39
N GLU A 85 5.53 81.32 24.47
CA GLU A 85 5.92 81.20 23.04
C GLU A 85 7.02 82.27 22.73
N PRO A 86 7.62 82.41 21.51
CA PRO A 86 7.21 81.88 20.19
C PRO A 86 8.30 81.17 19.36
N GLN A 87 7.89 80.62 18.21
CA GLN A 87 8.73 79.88 17.27
C GLN A 87 9.72 80.73 16.45
N LYS A 88 10.81 80.09 16.02
CA LYS A 88 11.58 80.48 14.83
C LYS A 88 11.12 79.59 13.66
N VAL A 89 10.33 80.17 12.75
CA VAL A 89 9.84 79.46 11.56
C VAL A 89 10.98 79.30 10.55
N GLU A 90 11.47 78.07 10.35
CA GLU A 90 12.14 77.72 9.09
C GLU A 90 11.07 77.40 8.04
N VAL A 91 11.19 78.08 6.89
CA VAL A 91 10.30 77.85 5.75
C VAL A 91 10.71 76.54 5.08
N VAL A 92 10.05 75.45 5.48
CA VAL A 92 10.17 74.15 4.80
C VAL A 92 9.53 74.29 3.42
N THR A 93 10.36 74.36 2.37
CA THR A 93 9.91 74.29 0.98
C THR A 93 9.15 72.97 0.74
N PRO A 94 8.16 72.94 -0.16
CA PRO A 94 7.43 71.71 -0.48
C PRO A 94 8.41 70.58 -0.81
N ALA A 95 8.26 69.44 -0.13
CA ALA A 95 9.19 68.33 -0.31
C ALA A 95 9.15 67.85 -1.77
N ALA A 96 10.31 67.81 -2.43
CA ALA A 96 10.39 67.54 -3.85
C ALA A 96 9.80 66.16 -4.20
N VAL A 97 8.90 66.14 -5.19
CA VAL A 97 8.44 64.89 -5.80
C VAL A 97 9.49 64.45 -6.81
N LEU A 98 10.10 63.29 -6.57
CA LEU A 98 11.11 62.70 -7.44
C LEU A 98 10.45 61.60 -8.28
N GLU A 99 10.16 61.90 -9.54
CA GLU A 99 9.61 60.91 -10.47
C GLU A 99 10.70 59.94 -10.96
N VAL A 100 10.42 58.64 -10.91
CA VAL A 100 11.36 57.56 -11.25
C VAL A 100 10.75 56.55 -12.21
N SER A 101 11.51 56.17 -13.24
CA SER A 101 11.10 55.25 -14.31
C SER A 101 11.82 53.90 -14.27
N ASP A 102 12.92 53.79 -13.53
CA ASP A 102 13.80 52.62 -13.50
C ASP A 102 14.57 52.51 -12.17
N ALA A 103 15.30 51.39 -12.01
CA ALA A 103 16.02 51.06 -10.78
C ALA A 103 17.17 52.03 -10.44
N ALA A 104 17.82 52.65 -11.43
CA ALA A 104 18.91 53.58 -11.20
C ALA A 104 18.39 54.96 -10.76
N ALA A 105 17.28 55.40 -11.36
CA ALA A 105 16.55 56.58 -10.92
C ALA A 105 16.03 56.40 -9.47
N LEU A 106 15.48 55.22 -9.14
CA LEU A 106 15.04 54.88 -7.79
C LEU A 106 16.18 54.89 -6.76
N GLU A 107 17.34 54.29 -7.08
CA GLU A 107 18.53 54.34 -6.20
C GLU A 107 18.96 55.79 -5.93
N SER A 108 19.06 56.61 -6.97
CA SER A 108 19.45 58.02 -6.83
C SER A 108 18.43 58.78 -5.96
N ALA A 109 17.14 58.57 -6.18
CA ALA A 109 16.08 59.22 -5.42
C ALA A 109 16.07 58.79 -3.94
N LEU A 110 16.28 57.51 -3.63
CA LEU A 110 16.42 57.01 -2.26
C LEU A 110 17.63 57.63 -1.54
N GLY A 111 18.70 57.95 -2.26
CA GLY A 111 19.87 58.65 -1.75
C GLY A 111 19.68 60.16 -1.56
N SER A 112 18.91 60.83 -2.42
CA SER A 112 18.74 62.29 -2.42
C SER A 112 17.46 62.80 -1.76
N VAL A 113 16.50 61.94 -1.40
CA VAL A 113 15.22 62.34 -0.82
C VAL A 113 15.44 63.00 0.55
N LEU A 114 15.05 64.28 0.65
CA LEU A 114 15.05 65.04 1.90
C LEU A 114 13.94 64.53 2.83
N TYR A 115 14.05 64.86 4.12
CA TYR A 115 13.13 64.39 5.17
C TYR A 115 11.65 64.64 4.82
N GLY A 116 10.90 63.59 4.55
CA GLY A 116 9.47 63.65 4.19
C GLY A 116 9.15 63.77 2.69
N GLY A 117 10.15 63.66 1.81
CA GLY A 117 9.97 63.70 0.35
C GLY A 117 9.29 62.47 -0.25
N THR A 118 8.73 62.67 -1.44
CA THR A 118 7.95 61.65 -2.17
C THR A 118 8.71 61.19 -3.40
N ILE A 119 8.93 59.89 -3.51
CA ILE A 119 9.41 59.23 -4.73
C ILE A 119 8.18 58.65 -5.43
N LYS A 120 7.99 58.98 -6.71
CA LYS A 120 6.80 58.61 -7.47
C LYS A 120 7.16 57.77 -8.69
N LEU A 121 6.55 56.60 -8.84
CA LEU A 121 6.77 55.74 -10.00
C LEU A 121 6.00 56.24 -11.23
N THR A 122 6.69 56.27 -12.37
CA THR A 122 6.12 56.53 -13.70
C THR A 122 6.09 55.28 -14.59
N GLY A 123 6.57 54.15 -14.07
CA GLY A 123 6.58 52.85 -14.74
C GLY A 123 6.87 51.71 -13.74
N ASN A 124 6.82 50.46 -14.23
CA ASN A 124 7.15 49.28 -13.43
C ASN A 124 8.67 49.20 -13.20
N ILE A 125 9.10 48.98 -11.96
CA ILE A 125 10.52 48.91 -11.57
C ILE A 125 10.81 47.56 -10.92
N THR A 126 11.85 46.87 -11.39
CA THR A 126 12.48 45.76 -10.66
C THR A 126 13.79 46.25 -10.07
N TYR A 127 13.90 46.26 -8.74
CA TYR A 127 15.03 46.82 -8.01
C TYR A 127 15.86 45.68 -7.36
N PRO A 128 17.11 45.42 -7.80
CA PRO A 128 17.86 44.20 -7.48
C PRO A 128 18.63 44.24 -6.14
N LYS A 129 18.21 45.10 -5.21
CA LYS A 129 18.87 45.28 -3.90
C LYS A 129 17.83 45.42 -2.80
N GLY A 130 18.25 45.27 -1.54
CA GLY A 130 17.46 45.71 -0.39
C GLY A 130 17.36 47.24 -0.33
N ILE A 131 16.25 47.76 0.19
CA ILE A 131 16.04 49.19 0.44
C ILE A 131 16.23 49.46 1.94
N MET A 132 17.12 50.39 2.29
CA MET A 132 17.43 50.76 3.67
C MET A 132 16.98 52.20 3.96
N VAL A 133 16.19 52.39 5.02
CA VAL A 133 15.64 53.68 5.45
C VAL A 133 15.94 53.89 6.92
N LYS A 134 16.97 54.70 7.20
CA LYS A 134 17.45 55.05 8.54
C LYS A 134 17.25 56.54 8.82
N ASN A 135 16.68 56.87 9.98
CA ASN A 135 16.53 58.25 10.50
C ASN A 135 15.96 59.27 9.48
N LYS A 136 15.04 58.84 8.62
CA LYS A 136 14.39 59.66 7.60
C LYS A 136 12.99 59.16 7.24
N THR A 137 12.12 60.07 6.84
CA THR A 137 10.81 59.76 6.27
C THR A 137 10.88 59.71 4.74
N VAL A 138 10.40 58.61 4.13
CA VAL A 138 10.29 58.41 2.68
C VAL A 138 8.85 58.05 2.33
N ARG A 139 8.25 58.77 1.39
CA ARG A 139 6.97 58.40 0.76
C ARG A 139 7.22 57.74 -0.59
N LEU A 140 6.61 56.59 -0.84
CA LEU A 140 6.67 55.85 -2.11
C LEU A 140 5.27 55.83 -2.75
N ASP A 141 5.00 56.74 -3.68
CA ASP A 141 3.81 56.69 -4.53
C ASP A 141 4.09 55.74 -5.70
N ILE A 142 3.60 54.50 -5.61
CA ILE A 142 3.76 53.51 -6.68
C ILE A 142 2.73 53.67 -7.80
N GLY A 143 1.75 54.59 -7.68
CA GLY A 143 0.68 54.76 -8.65
C GLY A 143 -0.05 53.44 -8.95
N PRO A 144 -0.33 53.10 -10.22
CA PRO A 144 -0.82 51.79 -10.63
C PRO A 144 0.28 50.77 -10.95
N TYR A 145 1.56 51.11 -10.71
CA TYR A 145 2.71 50.35 -11.20
C TYR A 145 3.19 49.28 -10.21
N THR A 146 4.04 48.38 -10.70
CA THR A 146 4.72 47.37 -9.86
C THR A 146 6.10 47.85 -9.43
N LEU A 147 6.35 47.87 -8.12
CA LEU A 147 7.70 47.91 -7.55
C LEU A 147 8.08 46.51 -7.05
N ASP A 148 9.07 45.89 -7.66
CA ASP A 148 9.53 44.54 -7.37
C ASP A 148 10.95 44.56 -6.81
N VAL A 149 11.05 44.63 -5.48
CA VAL A 149 12.30 44.62 -4.73
C VAL A 149 12.79 43.18 -4.61
N LYS A 150 13.97 42.92 -5.16
CA LYS A 150 14.63 41.62 -5.23
C LYS A 150 16.03 41.73 -4.66
N ALA A 151 16.13 41.73 -3.34
CA ALA A 151 17.43 41.64 -2.68
C ALA A 151 17.99 40.22 -2.87
N ASP A 152 19.08 40.08 -3.63
CA ASP A 152 19.80 38.80 -3.78
C ASP A 152 20.68 38.46 -2.55
N THR A 153 20.82 39.40 -1.60
CA THR A 153 21.47 39.25 -0.28
C THR A 153 20.82 40.21 0.71
N GLY A 154 20.76 39.85 2.00
CA GLY A 154 20.25 40.75 3.06
C GLY A 154 18.73 40.85 3.11
N THR A 155 18.24 41.90 3.76
CA THR A 155 16.81 42.19 3.93
C THR A 155 16.22 42.90 2.71
N GLY A 156 14.96 42.62 2.35
CA GLY A 156 14.25 43.31 1.27
C GLY A 156 13.97 44.79 1.58
N PHE A 157 13.37 45.09 2.73
CA PHE A 157 13.28 46.43 3.31
C PHE A 157 13.78 46.45 4.77
N ASP A 158 14.76 47.30 5.07
CA ASP A 158 15.26 47.57 6.42
C ASP A 158 14.87 49.01 6.81
N VAL A 159 14.00 49.14 7.81
CA VAL A 159 13.56 50.43 8.36
C VAL A 159 13.95 50.50 9.83
N SER A 160 14.99 51.27 10.12
CA SER A 160 15.64 51.30 11.44
C SER A 160 15.97 52.73 11.87
N GLU A 161 16.44 52.92 13.09
CA GLU A 161 16.86 54.23 13.64
C GLU A 161 15.79 55.33 13.46
N ALA A 162 14.54 55.08 13.88
CA ALA A 162 13.38 55.96 13.68
C ALA A 162 13.07 56.33 12.20
N GLY A 163 13.47 55.50 11.24
CA GLY A 163 13.06 55.61 9.85
C GLY A 163 11.54 55.42 9.66
N HIS A 164 10.95 56.11 8.68
CA HIS A 164 9.53 55.99 8.35
C HIS A 164 9.33 55.78 6.85
N VAL A 165 8.58 54.76 6.46
CA VAL A 165 8.21 54.47 5.07
C VAL A 165 6.69 54.43 4.94
N GLU A 166 6.15 55.27 4.05
CA GLU A 166 4.74 55.33 3.71
C GLU A 166 4.59 54.99 2.21
N VAL A 167 3.90 53.89 1.88
CA VAL A 167 3.67 53.44 0.50
C VAL A 167 2.21 53.66 0.12
N THR A 168 1.98 54.35 -0.99
CA THR A 168 0.65 54.73 -1.48
C THR A 168 0.48 54.39 -2.96
N GLY A 169 -0.77 54.27 -3.42
CA GLY A 169 -1.12 53.92 -4.80
C GLY A 169 -2.00 52.67 -4.88
N SER A 170 -2.45 52.34 -6.10
CA SER A 170 -3.26 51.14 -6.40
C SER A 170 -2.44 50.01 -7.04
N GLY A 171 -1.12 50.14 -7.04
CA GLY A 171 -0.18 49.25 -7.70
C GLY A 171 0.20 48.03 -6.85
N THR A 172 1.30 47.39 -7.22
CA THR A 172 1.82 46.20 -6.54
C THR A 172 3.20 46.45 -5.96
N LEU A 173 3.41 46.14 -4.68
CA LEU A 173 4.72 46.14 -4.03
C LEU A 173 5.11 44.69 -3.71
N ASN A 174 6.17 44.18 -4.33
CA ASN A 174 6.74 42.89 -3.98
C ASN A 174 8.07 43.12 -3.25
N ILE A 175 8.18 42.62 -2.02
CA ILE A 175 9.38 42.71 -1.19
C ILE A 175 9.97 41.31 -1.05
N ASN A 176 11.06 41.03 -1.76
CA ASN A 176 11.78 39.78 -1.66
C ASN A 176 13.13 40.03 -0.97
N GLY A 177 13.34 39.37 0.17
CA GLY A 177 14.61 39.35 0.87
C GLY A 177 15.21 37.95 1.01
N VAL A 178 16.49 37.92 1.38
CA VAL A 178 17.19 36.69 1.75
C VAL A 178 17.04 36.48 3.25
N ASP A 179 17.49 37.43 4.08
CA ASP A 179 17.56 37.25 5.54
C ASP A 179 16.26 37.64 6.26
N ASN A 180 15.57 38.68 5.80
CA ASN A 180 14.18 38.98 6.14
C ASN A 180 13.50 39.59 4.91
N GLY A 181 12.19 39.41 4.73
CA GLY A 181 11.44 40.16 3.73
C GLY A 181 11.40 41.65 4.09
N LEU A 182 10.77 41.97 5.21
CA LEU A 182 10.71 43.30 5.82
C LEU A 182 11.22 43.22 7.28
N CYS A 183 12.15 44.10 7.65
CA CYS A 183 12.70 44.24 9.00
C CYS A 183 12.47 45.67 9.48
N VAL A 184 11.82 45.85 10.64
CA VAL A 184 11.56 47.17 11.21
C VAL A 184 11.97 47.22 12.69
N THR A 185 12.99 48.01 13.02
CA THR A 185 13.60 48.06 14.36
C THR A 185 13.78 49.49 14.85
N ASP A 186 14.14 49.66 16.13
CA ASP A 186 14.61 50.93 16.69
C ASP A 186 13.67 52.12 16.43
N LYS A 187 12.36 51.91 16.65
CA LYS A 187 11.25 52.86 16.43
C LYS A 187 10.97 53.15 14.96
N GLY A 188 11.38 52.26 14.07
CA GLY A 188 11.03 52.31 12.66
C GLY A 188 9.52 52.11 12.44
N VAL A 189 9.00 52.69 11.36
CA VAL A 189 7.60 52.54 10.95
C VAL A 189 7.52 52.24 9.46
N PHE A 190 6.81 51.18 9.08
CA PHE A 190 6.50 50.85 7.69
C PHE A 190 4.98 50.72 7.51
N THR A 191 4.40 51.55 6.64
CA THR A 191 2.97 51.57 6.35
C THR A 191 2.75 51.45 4.85
N ALA A 192 1.97 50.46 4.41
CA ALA A 192 1.43 50.40 3.05
C ALA A 192 -0.09 50.59 3.08
N ASP A 193 -0.58 51.54 2.27
CA ASP A 193 -2.00 51.86 2.13
C ASP A 193 -2.84 50.63 1.71
N ALA A 194 -4.12 50.62 2.07
CA ALA A 194 -5.04 49.53 1.78
C ALA A 194 -5.30 49.31 0.28
N ALA A 195 -5.01 50.32 -0.57
CA ALA A 195 -5.06 50.20 -2.02
C ALA A 195 -3.82 49.51 -2.62
N VAL A 196 -2.69 49.44 -1.89
CA VAL A 196 -1.45 48.80 -2.35
C VAL A 196 -1.57 47.29 -2.19
N THR A 197 -1.38 46.54 -3.27
CA THR A 197 -1.23 45.08 -3.19
C THR A 197 0.20 44.74 -2.79
N CYS A 198 0.44 44.43 -1.51
CA CYS A 198 1.77 44.05 -1.03
C CYS A 198 1.98 42.52 -1.08
N THR A 199 3.18 42.06 -1.39
CA THR A 199 3.64 40.71 -1.05
C THR A 199 5.02 40.79 -0.40
N VAL A 200 5.22 40.03 0.68
CA VAL A 200 6.51 40.00 1.40
C VAL A 200 7.00 38.57 1.45
N GLN A 201 8.20 38.30 0.95
CA GLN A 201 8.78 36.96 0.85
C GLN A 201 10.23 36.93 1.35
N CYS A 202 10.55 35.88 2.10
CA CYS A 202 11.90 35.59 2.57
C CYS A 202 12.40 34.24 2.07
N LYS A 203 13.67 34.14 1.65
CA LYS A 203 14.21 32.95 0.96
C LYS A 203 15.26 32.14 1.74
N ASN A 204 15.94 32.70 2.73
CA ASN A 204 17.02 32.01 3.47
C ASN A 204 16.49 31.08 4.57
N GLN A 205 17.24 30.03 4.89
CA GLN A 205 16.89 28.98 5.87
C GLN A 205 18.08 28.71 6.80
N TYR A 206 18.43 29.67 7.64
CA TYR A 206 19.59 29.57 8.55
C TYR A 206 19.32 30.16 9.94
N TYR A 207 19.62 29.39 10.98
CA TYR A 207 19.92 29.95 12.30
C TYR A 207 21.38 30.40 12.34
N TYR A 208 21.63 31.63 12.80
CA TYR A 208 22.99 32.14 13.01
C TYR A 208 23.09 32.80 14.39
N ASN A 209 24.02 32.32 15.23
CA ASN A 209 24.32 32.89 16.56
C ASN A 209 23.10 33.22 17.45
N ASN A 210 22.12 32.31 17.50
CA ASN A 210 20.86 32.46 18.26
C ASN A 210 19.88 33.55 17.77
N TYR A 211 20.08 34.09 16.57
CA TYR A 211 19.08 34.94 15.89
C TYR A 211 18.31 34.12 14.83
N SER A 212 16.98 34.32 14.80
CA SER A 212 16.11 33.80 13.74
C SER A 212 16.26 34.64 12.48
N LEU A 213 16.95 34.12 11.46
CA LEU A 213 16.90 34.65 10.10
C LEU A 213 15.91 33.83 9.28
N GLY A 214 15.32 34.44 8.25
CA GLY A 214 14.32 33.81 7.40
C GLY A 214 12.89 34.31 7.62
N ASN A 215 12.67 35.46 8.25
CA ASN A 215 11.32 35.95 8.57
C ASN A 215 10.66 36.67 7.39
N GLY A 216 9.35 36.49 7.21
CA GLY A 216 8.58 37.29 6.26
C GLY A 216 8.57 38.76 6.69
N VAL A 217 8.04 39.03 7.88
CA VAL A 217 8.17 40.33 8.57
C VAL A 217 8.79 40.11 9.95
N TYR A 218 9.81 40.90 10.29
CA TYR A 218 10.41 40.97 11.63
C TYR A 218 10.27 42.38 12.20
N VAL A 219 9.80 42.50 13.45
CA VAL A 219 9.67 43.80 14.15
C VAL A 219 10.24 43.72 15.56
N SER A 220 11.02 44.71 15.98
CA SER A 220 11.51 44.79 17.37
C SER A 220 11.49 46.18 18.00
N GLY A 221 11.39 46.23 19.33
CA GLY A 221 11.24 47.48 20.10
C GLY A 221 9.91 48.19 19.81
N ASP A 222 9.82 49.50 20.05
CA ASP A 222 8.60 50.30 19.82
C ASP A 222 8.35 50.61 18.32
N SER A 223 8.50 49.59 17.45
CA SER A 223 8.45 49.70 15.99
C SER A 223 7.13 49.17 15.43
N GLU A 224 6.70 49.66 14.26
CA GLU A 224 5.38 49.38 13.71
C GLU A 224 5.40 48.98 12.22
N VAL A 225 4.66 47.92 11.89
CA VAL A 225 4.36 47.50 10.51
C VAL A 225 2.85 47.42 10.31
N SER A 226 2.36 48.05 9.24
CA SER A 226 1.00 47.84 8.74
C SER A 226 1.01 47.67 7.22
N LEU A 227 0.50 46.56 6.70
CA LEU A 227 0.43 46.30 5.26
C LEU A 227 -0.82 45.52 4.85
N SER A 228 -1.25 45.72 3.61
CA SER A 228 -2.32 44.92 2.97
C SER A 228 -1.69 44.01 1.92
N GLY A 229 -1.70 42.71 2.17
CA GLY A 229 -0.85 41.78 1.44
C GLY A 229 -0.61 40.45 2.13
N ASN A 230 -0.14 39.46 1.36
CA ASN A 230 0.29 38.17 1.92
C ASN A 230 1.78 38.23 2.33
N VAL A 231 2.09 37.59 3.45
CA VAL A 231 3.45 37.47 3.98
C VAL A 231 3.88 36.00 3.96
N THR A 232 5.06 35.71 3.45
CA THR A 232 5.66 34.37 3.44
C THR A 232 7.07 34.41 3.99
N GLY A 233 7.24 33.88 5.19
CA GLY A 233 8.54 33.62 5.79
C GLY A 233 9.07 32.24 5.38
N ALA A 234 10.38 32.09 5.45
CA ALA A 234 11.01 30.78 5.38
C ALA A 234 10.88 30.10 6.75
N MET A 235 11.45 30.70 7.80
CA MET A 235 11.39 30.21 9.19
C MET A 235 10.08 30.61 9.87
N SER A 236 9.90 31.92 10.14
CA SER A 236 8.69 32.43 10.76
C SER A 236 7.96 33.39 9.81
N GLY A 237 6.64 33.23 9.65
CA GLY A 237 5.84 34.08 8.75
C GLY A 237 5.90 35.54 9.18
N VAL A 238 5.61 35.79 10.46
CA VAL A 238 5.91 37.06 11.14
C VAL A 238 6.55 36.80 12.51
N GLN A 239 7.46 37.68 12.94
CA GLN A 239 8.08 37.67 14.26
C GLN A 239 8.04 39.04 14.94
N THR A 240 7.72 39.08 16.23
CA THR A 240 7.87 40.27 17.11
C THR A 240 8.78 39.98 18.30
N ASP A 241 9.73 40.88 18.58
CA ASP A 241 10.58 40.86 19.79
C ASP A 241 10.45 42.19 20.57
N GLY A 242 9.91 42.16 21.79
CA GLY A 242 9.75 43.35 22.64
C GLY A 242 8.36 44.00 22.55
N SER A 243 8.26 45.29 22.24
CA SER A 243 7.01 46.08 22.19
C SER A 243 6.42 46.26 20.79
N GLY A 244 6.93 45.51 19.80
CA GLY A 244 6.65 45.74 18.37
C GLY A 244 5.21 45.47 17.96
N THR A 245 4.72 46.20 16.96
CA THR A 245 3.36 46.05 16.42
C THR A 245 3.37 45.63 14.95
N ILE A 246 2.66 44.54 14.63
CA ILE A 246 2.45 44.05 13.26
C ILE A 246 0.95 43.98 12.96
N ARG A 247 0.51 44.58 11.86
CA ARG A 247 -0.85 44.45 11.32
C ARG A 247 -0.82 44.04 9.85
N ILE A 248 -1.22 42.80 9.56
CA ILE A 248 -1.30 42.24 8.21
C ILE A 248 -2.77 42.11 7.80
N LYS A 249 -3.17 42.70 6.67
CA LYS A 249 -4.44 42.38 6.00
C LYS A 249 -4.18 41.42 4.85
N GLY A 250 -4.22 40.12 5.14
CA GLY A 250 -3.83 39.05 4.23
C GLY A 250 -3.33 37.82 4.97
N ASN A 251 -2.90 36.79 4.23
CA ASN A 251 -2.47 35.53 4.83
C ASN A 251 -1.00 35.56 5.22
N VAL A 252 -0.65 34.82 6.27
CA VAL A 252 0.72 34.64 6.75
C VAL A 252 1.11 33.16 6.65
N GLU A 253 2.22 32.87 5.98
CA GLU A 253 2.73 31.50 5.82
C GLU A 253 4.20 31.38 6.22
N ALA A 254 4.54 30.29 6.92
CA ALA A 254 5.90 29.78 7.09
C ALA A 254 6.11 28.56 6.17
N ALA A 255 7.05 28.71 5.23
CA ALA A 255 7.16 27.85 4.04
C ALA A 255 8.29 26.80 4.10
N VAL A 256 9.08 26.71 5.18
CA VAL A 256 10.10 25.65 5.32
C VAL A 256 9.51 24.34 5.86
N ASN A 257 10.16 23.22 5.50
CA ASN A 257 9.88 21.90 6.06
C ASN A 257 10.66 21.64 7.37
N ASP A 258 10.57 22.56 8.33
CA ASP A 258 11.19 22.44 9.66
C ASP A 258 10.10 22.42 10.76
N LEU A 259 10.37 21.70 11.86
CA LEU A 259 9.50 21.64 13.03
C LEU A 259 9.56 22.92 13.88
N SER A 260 10.65 23.70 13.76
CA SER A 260 10.87 25.01 14.39
C SER A 260 10.43 26.18 13.51
N ALA A 261 9.54 25.95 12.53
CA ALA A 261 8.94 27.01 11.73
C ALA A 261 7.63 27.49 12.37
N GLU A 262 7.33 28.78 12.33
CA GLU A 262 6.09 29.33 12.93
C GLU A 262 5.32 30.23 11.99
N GLY A 263 4.00 30.05 11.87
CA GLY A 263 3.16 31.03 11.17
C GLY A 263 3.25 32.42 11.83
N ILE A 264 3.13 32.45 13.16
CA ILE A 264 3.42 33.62 14.00
C ILE A 264 4.34 33.20 15.15
N TYR A 265 5.46 33.91 15.33
CA TYR A 265 6.31 33.81 16.52
C TYR A 265 6.30 35.15 17.28
N ALA A 266 5.52 35.24 18.36
CA ALA A 266 5.38 36.47 19.14
C ALA A 266 6.15 36.37 20.46
N ARG A 267 7.14 37.23 20.65
CA ARG A 267 7.97 37.33 21.86
C ARG A 267 7.85 38.75 22.43
N GLY A 268 6.63 39.08 22.85
CA GLY A 268 6.17 40.43 23.14
C GLY A 268 5.45 41.08 21.96
N GLY A 269 4.82 42.23 22.23
CA GLY A 269 4.20 43.08 21.22
C GLY A 269 2.79 42.66 20.81
N THR A 270 2.31 43.20 19.70
CA THR A 270 0.97 42.95 19.17
C THR A 270 1.05 42.48 17.72
N VAL A 271 0.44 41.34 17.42
CA VAL A 271 0.36 40.79 16.06
C VAL A 271 -1.10 40.61 15.68
N THR A 272 -1.58 41.36 14.69
CA THR A 272 -2.92 41.20 14.12
C THR A 272 -2.82 40.72 12.67
N VAL A 273 -3.51 39.62 12.35
CA VAL A 273 -3.61 39.06 11.01
C VAL A 273 -5.08 38.96 10.61
N ASP A 274 -5.51 39.82 9.69
CA ASP A 274 -6.81 39.73 9.05
C ASP A 274 -6.72 38.80 7.83
N GLY A 275 -6.74 37.49 8.10
CA GLY A 275 -6.46 36.43 7.15
C GLY A 275 -6.13 35.10 7.84
N ASN A 276 -5.67 34.11 7.06
CA ASN A 276 -5.29 32.79 7.60
C ASN A 276 -3.80 32.74 7.95
N VAL A 277 -3.45 31.90 8.93
CA VAL A 277 -2.06 31.63 9.35
C VAL A 277 -1.72 30.16 9.11
N LYS A 278 -0.57 29.88 8.50
CA LYS A 278 -0.16 28.52 8.13
C LYS A 278 1.34 28.27 8.34
N ALA A 279 1.69 27.15 8.95
CA ALA A 279 3.04 26.60 8.89
C ALA A 279 3.01 25.23 8.21
N LEU A 280 3.86 25.02 7.20
CA LEU A 280 3.87 23.77 6.43
C LEU A 280 4.28 22.55 7.24
N TYR A 281 5.28 22.70 8.13
CA TYR A 281 5.86 21.60 8.90
C TYR A 281 6.10 21.91 10.39
N GLY A 282 5.86 23.15 10.82
CA GLY A 282 6.04 23.58 12.21
C GLY A 282 4.74 23.90 12.96
N LEU A 283 4.72 25.06 13.62
CA LEU A 283 3.69 25.54 14.55
C LEU A 283 2.81 26.61 13.90
N GLY A 284 1.49 26.59 14.11
CA GLY A 284 0.61 27.66 13.60
C GLY A 284 0.89 29.00 14.27
N ILE A 285 0.78 29.04 15.60
CA ILE A 285 1.10 30.21 16.44
C ILE A 285 1.96 29.76 17.64
N TYR A 286 3.00 30.53 17.93
CA TYR A 286 3.77 30.41 19.17
C TYR A 286 3.95 31.79 19.82
N CYS A 287 3.24 32.04 20.93
CA CYS A 287 3.44 33.22 21.77
C CYS A 287 4.25 32.85 23.01
N VAL A 288 5.27 33.64 23.31
CA VAL A 288 6.27 33.44 24.38
C VAL A 288 6.44 34.73 25.18
N THR A 289 6.66 34.62 26.50
CA THR A 289 6.82 35.75 27.44
C THR A 289 5.57 36.62 27.62
N THR A 290 5.30 37.52 26.69
CA THR A 290 4.13 38.41 26.64
C THR A 290 3.64 38.53 25.20
N GLY A 291 2.46 39.07 24.99
CA GLY A 291 2.05 39.58 23.67
C GLY A 291 0.62 39.22 23.31
N ASP A 292 0.05 40.03 22.42
CA ASP A 292 -1.34 39.94 21.98
C ASP A 292 -1.39 39.53 20.51
N VAL A 293 -1.77 38.29 20.26
CA VAL A 293 -1.90 37.72 18.91
C VAL A 293 -3.38 37.57 18.56
N SER A 294 -3.81 38.17 17.46
CA SER A 294 -5.19 38.09 16.96
C SER A 294 -5.20 37.69 15.49
N VAL A 295 -5.91 36.61 15.16
CA VAL A 295 -6.04 36.07 13.81
C VAL A 295 -7.52 35.94 13.48
N THR A 296 -8.01 36.56 12.39
CA THR A 296 -9.43 36.50 12.03
C THR A 296 -9.82 35.19 11.32
N GLY A 297 -8.88 34.58 10.58
CA GLY A 297 -9.09 33.35 9.81
C GLY A 297 -8.67 32.04 10.49
N ASP A 298 -8.52 30.99 9.68
CA ASP A 298 -8.06 29.68 10.14
C ASP A 298 -6.56 29.71 10.50
N VAL A 299 -6.17 28.93 11.50
CA VAL A 299 -4.78 28.68 11.90
C VAL A 299 -4.44 27.21 11.63
N THR A 300 -3.40 26.95 10.84
CA THR A 300 -2.95 25.59 10.50
C THR A 300 -1.49 25.37 10.87
N GLY A 301 -1.21 24.36 11.68
CA GLY A 301 0.16 23.87 11.94
C GLY A 301 0.32 22.38 11.59
N TYR A 302 1.54 21.89 11.59
CA TYR A 302 1.83 20.47 11.30
C TYR A 302 1.86 19.63 12.57
N ASN A 303 2.79 19.92 13.50
CA ASN A 303 2.86 19.20 14.77
C ASN A 303 1.95 19.82 15.83
N ARG A 304 1.76 21.14 15.82
CA ARG A 304 0.94 21.85 16.82
C ARG A 304 0.23 23.05 16.21
N GLY A 305 -1.00 23.30 16.66
CA GLY A 305 -1.81 24.43 16.21
C GLY A 305 -1.36 25.74 16.87
N ALA A 306 -1.56 25.86 18.18
CA ALA A 306 -1.22 27.06 18.96
C ALA A 306 -0.51 26.72 20.28
N ILE A 307 0.44 27.58 20.67
CA ILE A 307 1.16 27.55 21.95
C ILE A 307 1.15 28.94 22.59
N ALA A 308 0.87 28.99 23.90
CA ALA A 308 1.13 30.13 24.76
C ALA A 308 2.06 29.70 25.91
N SER A 309 3.14 30.47 26.13
CA SER A 309 4.16 30.21 27.15
C SER A 309 4.63 31.49 27.87
N GLY A 310 3.77 32.05 28.72
CA GLY A 310 4.15 33.05 29.72
C GLY A 310 4.92 32.42 30.89
N PHE A 311 5.84 33.17 31.51
CA PHE A 311 6.71 32.69 32.59
C PHE A 311 6.30 33.18 34.00
N SER A 312 5.36 34.13 34.10
CA SER A 312 4.89 34.69 35.38
C SER A 312 3.44 35.15 35.31
N SER A 313 2.79 35.32 36.46
CA SER A 313 1.38 35.71 36.61
C SER A 313 1.08 37.20 36.35
N VAL A 314 2.04 37.95 35.81
CA VAL A 314 1.91 39.39 35.46
C VAL A 314 2.28 39.66 34.01
N SER A 315 2.50 38.60 33.22
CA SER A 315 3.03 38.63 31.86
C SER A 315 2.37 37.52 31.05
N ASP A 316 1.16 37.78 30.55
CA ASP A 316 0.37 36.79 29.84
C ASP A 316 0.47 36.98 28.32
N CYS A 317 0.59 35.85 27.61
CA CYS A 317 0.32 35.77 26.19
C CYS A 317 -1.19 35.66 25.96
N THR A 318 -1.78 36.51 25.13
CA THR A 318 -3.15 36.34 24.65
C THR A 318 -3.14 35.91 23.18
N VAL A 319 -3.93 34.89 22.83
CA VAL A 319 -4.08 34.41 21.46
C VAL A 319 -5.58 34.27 21.14
N MET A 320 -6.06 35.06 20.19
CA MET A 320 -7.42 35.02 19.67
C MET A 320 -7.42 34.43 18.26
N ILE A 321 -8.20 33.36 18.04
CA ILE A 321 -8.34 32.68 16.75
C ILE A 321 -9.81 32.72 16.33
N GLY A 322 -10.12 33.54 15.32
CA GLY A 322 -11.47 33.74 14.79
C GLY A 322 -11.99 32.59 13.91
N GLY A 323 -11.07 31.82 13.29
CA GLY A 323 -11.39 30.63 12.51
C GLY A 323 -11.16 29.32 13.27
N ASN A 324 -10.91 28.26 12.50
CA ASN A 324 -10.64 26.92 13.02
C ASN A 324 -9.14 26.74 13.31
N LEU A 325 -8.83 25.88 14.27
CA LEU A 325 -7.46 25.48 14.59
C LEU A 325 -7.19 24.06 14.07
N LYS A 326 -6.30 23.93 13.07
CA LYS A 326 -6.07 22.67 12.35
C LYS A 326 -4.65 22.16 12.53
N VAL A 327 -4.50 20.85 12.72
CA VAL A 327 -3.21 20.17 12.85
C VAL A 327 -3.13 18.99 11.88
N THR A 328 -2.08 18.95 11.04
CA THR A 328 -1.99 17.99 9.92
C THR A 328 -1.24 16.70 10.24
N ASP A 329 -0.44 16.64 11.32
CA ASP A 329 0.04 15.36 11.88
C ASP A 329 -1.15 14.57 12.43
N THR A 330 -1.56 13.54 11.70
CA THR A 330 -2.74 12.70 12.02
C THR A 330 -2.52 11.67 13.14
N VAL A 331 -1.31 11.59 13.72
CA VAL A 331 -0.95 10.58 14.74
C VAL A 331 -0.57 11.22 16.07
N HIS A 332 0.25 12.27 16.06
CA HIS A 332 0.77 12.92 17.27
C HIS A 332 0.45 14.42 17.36
N GLY A 333 -0.26 14.97 16.38
CA GLY A 333 -0.60 16.38 16.30
C GLY A 333 -1.40 16.90 17.50
N ARG A 334 -1.02 18.07 18.03
CA ARG A 334 -1.62 18.70 19.22
C ARG A 334 -2.29 20.02 18.85
N GLY A 335 -3.61 20.13 19.00
CA GLY A 335 -4.37 21.34 18.67
C GLY A 335 -3.83 22.54 19.44
N VAL A 336 -3.98 22.50 20.77
CA VAL A 336 -3.39 23.49 21.67
C VAL A 336 -2.41 22.82 22.65
N LEU A 337 -1.28 23.49 22.92
CA LEU A 337 -0.27 23.08 23.89
C LEU A 337 0.01 24.22 24.87
N PHE A 338 -0.06 23.92 26.17
CA PHE A 338 0.36 24.86 27.23
C PHE A 338 1.68 24.43 27.85
N THR A 339 2.53 25.41 28.14
CA THR A 339 3.77 25.20 28.91
C THR A 339 4.01 26.30 29.96
N GLY A 340 3.00 27.13 30.26
CA GLY A 340 3.13 28.28 31.15
C GLY A 340 1.82 29.06 31.35
N TYR A 341 1.94 30.37 31.57
CA TYR A 341 0.86 31.35 31.74
C TYR A 341 0.32 31.83 30.37
N GLY A 342 -0.91 32.40 30.32
CA GLY A 342 -1.54 32.94 29.10
C GLY A 342 -2.95 32.42 28.79
N THR A 343 -3.63 33.05 27.83
CA THR A 343 -5.00 32.71 27.38
C THR A 343 -5.05 32.41 25.89
N ILE A 344 -5.70 31.33 25.49
CA ILE A 344 -6.00 31.01 24.08
C ILE A 344 -7.51 30.89 23.89
N THR A 345 -8.08 31.69 23.00
CA THR A 345 -9.50 31.63 22.62
C THR A 345 -9.63 31.18 21.17
N VAL A 346 -10.47 30.18 20.93
CA VAL A 346 -10.80 29.67 19.59
C VAL A 346 -12.30 29.82 19.35
N GLU A 347 -12.66 30.63 18.36
CA GLU A 347 -14.04 30.90 17.95
C GLU A 347 -14.62 29.79 17.06
N GLY A 348 -13.75 29.08 16.31
CA GLY A 348 -14.08 27.89 15.53
C GLY A 348 -13.76 26.57 16.25
N GLU A 349 -13.66 25.49 15.48
CA GLU A 349 -13.38 24.14 16.01
C GLU A 349 -11.89 23.75 15.96
N ILE A 350 -11.48 22.84 16.85
CA ILE A 350 -10.10 22.32 16.91
C ILE A 350 -10.03 20.93 16.25
N PHE A 351 -9.35 20.85 15.11
CA PHE A 351 -9.13 19.63 14.34
C PHE A 351 -7.71 19.09 14.58
N ALA A 352 -7.53 18.28 15.63
CA ALA A 352 -6.26 17.63 15.95
C ALA A 352 -6.47 16.24 16.59
N PRO A 353 -5.57 15.25 16.38
CA PRO A 353 -5.65 13.95 17.06
C PRO A 353 -5.57 14.06 18.59
N ILE A 354 -4.78 15.01 19.09
CA ILE A 354 -4.74 15.41 20.50
C ILE A 354 -5.32 16.83 20.56
N TYR A 355 -6.60 16.93 20.92
CA TYR A 355 -7.37 18.18 20.94
C TYR A 355 -6.67 19.31 21.71
N ILE A 356 -6.33 19.06 22.98
CA ILE A 356 -5.51 19.92 23.85
C ILE A 356 -4.53 19.01 24.62
N SER A 357 -3.29 19.46 24.88
CA SER A 357 -2.22 18.62 25.41
C SER A 357 -1.52 19.17 26.66
N TYR A 358 -1.86 18.65 27.83
CA TYR A 358 -1.05 18.25 29.01
C TYR A 358 -2.07 17.61 30.01
N PRO A 359 -1.69 16.96 31.13
CA PRO A 359 -2.62 16.07 31.83
C PRO A 359 -3.57 16.86 32.73
N LEU A 360 -4.87 16.93 32.42
CA LEU A 360 -5.89 17.20 33.44
C LEU A 360 -7.33 16.88 33.07
N ILE A 361 -8.16 17.00 34.11
CA ILE A 361 -9.55 16.55 34.22
C ILE A 361 -10.48 17.59 33.58
N ARG A 362 -11.48 17.09 32.84
CA ARG A 362 -12.59 17.89 32.33
C ARG A 362 -13.45 18.36 33.51
N TYR A 363 -13.54 19.68 33.75
CA TYR A 363 -14.50 20.25 34.69
C TYR A 363 -15.88 20.27 34.03
N ASP A 364 -16.58 19.14 34.05
CA ASP A 364 -17.99 19.01 33.67
C ASP A 364 -18.91 19.57 34.78
N LYS A 365 -18.68 20.83 35.18
CA LYS A 365 -19.50 21.57 36.13
C LYS A 365 -19.68 22.99 35.63
N GLU A 366 -20.94 23.40 35.53
CA GLU A 366 -21.38 24.70 35.01
C GLU A 366 -20.89 25.90 35.87
N ASP A 367 -20.33 25.64 37.06
CA ASP A 367 -19.97 26.63 38.08
C ASP A 367 -18.67 27.42 37.83
N THR A 368 -17.90 27.16 36.75
CA THR A 368 -16.56 27.76 36.56
C THR A 368 -16.31 28.49 35.23
N VAL A 369 -17.26 28.53 34.29
CA VAL A 369 -17.10 29.35 33.08
C VAL A 369 -17.43 30.81 33.44
N PRO A 370 -16.57 31.80 33.10
CA PRO A 370 -16.86 33.21 33.34
C PRO A 370 -18.18 33.67 32.70
N SER A 371 -18.95 34.49 33.41
CA SER A 371 -20.29 34.92 32.99
C SER A 371 -20.31 35.78 31.71
N ASP A 372 -19.16 36.30 31.28
CA ASP A 372 -18.95 37.00 30.01
C ASP A 372 -18.72 36.04 28.82
N LYS A 373 -18.58 34.73 29.04
CA LYS A 373 -18.34 33.70 28.00
C LYS A 373 -19.25 32.46 28.17
N PRO A 374 -20.58 32.60 28.29
CA PRO A 374 -21.49 31.48 28.57
C PRO A 374 -21.45 30.38 27.48
N ASP A 375 -21.19 30.74 26.23
CA ASP A 375 -21.17 29.83 25.09
C ASP A 375 -19.79 29.19 24.82
N TYR A 376 -18.92 29.08 25.83
CA TYR A 376 -17.55 28.56 25.67
C TYR A 376 -17.23 27.40 26.62
N ARG A 377 -16.60 26.36 26.06
CA ARG A 377 -15.94 25.29 26.80
C ARG A 377 -14.60 25.80 27.33
N MET A 378 -14.47 25.92 28.64
CA MET A 378 -13.23 26.35 29.30
C MET A 378 -12.36 25.15 29.70
N TYR A 379 -11.05 25.23 29.43
CA TYR A 379 -10.05 24.25 29.86
C TYR A 379 -8.96 24.97 30.65
N GLN A 380 -8.75 24.57 31.91
CA GLN A 380 -7.74 25.12 32.81
C GLN A 380 -7.14 24.00 33.67
N MET A 381 -5.90 24.18 34.12
CA MET A 381 -5.20 23.18 34.95
C MET A 381 -5.04 23.65 36.41
N PRO A 382 -5.56 22.91 37.41
CA PRO A 382 -5.25 23.18 38.82
C PRO A 382 -3.73 23.29 39.07
N GLY A 383 -3.30 24.46 39.56
CA GLY A 383 -1.89 24.79 39.80
C GLY A 383 -1.20 25.57 38.67
N TYR A 384 -1.85 25.81 37.52
CA TYR A 384 -1.34 26.64 36.43
C TYR A 384 -2.42 27.66 36.00
N ALA A 385 -2.03 28.90 35.75
CA ALA A 385 -2.98 29.97 35.43
C ALA A 385 -3.41 30.04 33.95
N GLY A 386 -2.85 29.18 33.07
CA GLY A 386 -3.19 29.18 31.64
C GLY A 386 -4.60 28.69 31.34
N ILE A 387 -5.34 29.37 30.46
CA ILE A 387 -6.76 29.09 30.14
C ILE A 387 -6.97 28.93 28.63
N VAL A 388 -7.79 27.95 28.23
CA VAL A 388 -8.34 27.83 26.88
C VAL A 388 -9.84 28.05 26.89
N TYR A 389 -10.33 28.90 26.02
CA TYR A 389 -11.75 29.00 25.67
C TYR A 389 -11.96 28.45 24.26
N VAL A 390 -12.88 27.50 24.10
CA VAL A 390 -13.30 27.02 22.77
C VAL A 390 -14.81 27.18 22.66
N LYS A 391 -15.27 27.94 21.67
CA LYS A 391 -16.69 28.21 21.48
C LYS A 391 -17.48 26.91 21.30
N ASP A 392 -18.64 26.81 21.93
CA ASP A 392 -19.53 25.65 21.79
C ASP A 392 -20.49 25.91 20.63
N THR A 393 -20.00 25.72 19.40
CA THR A 393 -20.80 25.95 18.20
C THR A 393 -21.66 24.73 17.89
N THR A 394 -22.97 24.92 17.77
CA THR A 394 -23.89 23.87 17.33
C THR A 394 -23.63 23.57 15.84
N ALA A 395 -22.71 22.65 15.57
CA ALA A 395 -22.29 22.31 14.22
C ALA A 395 -23.14 21.18 13.62
N TYR A 396 -23.56 21.35 12.37
CA TYR A 396 -24.36 20.37 11.63
C TYR A 396 -23.50 19.65 10.60
N THR A 397 -23.77 18.36 10.39
CA THR A 397 -22.98 17.53 9.47
C THR A 397 -23.38 17.77 8.03
N ILE A 398 -22.42 18.00 7.14
CA ILE A 398 -22.58 17.80 5.69
C ILE A 398 -21.90 16.48 5.28
N THR A 399 -22.69 15.59 4.68
CA THR A 399 -22.21 14.37 4.04
C THR A 399 -22.06 14.64 2.55
N VAL A 400 -20.84 14.55 2.01
CA VAL A 400 -20.62 14.66 0.56
C VAL A 400 -20.42 13.28 -0.05
N VAL A 401 -21.24 12.93 -1.03
CA VAL A 401 -21.20 11.65 -1.75
C VAL A 401 -20.60 11.89 -3.13
N ASN A 402 -19.59 11.10 -3.49
CA ASN A 402 -18.79 11.23 -4.71
C ASN A 402 -18.08 12.59 -4.88
N GLY A 403 -17.70 13.24 -3.79
CA GLY A 403 -16.95 14.50 -3.78
C GLY A 403 -16.30 14.79 -2.41
N SER A 404 -15.67 15.95 -2.29
CA SER A 404 -15.08 16.52 -1.09
C SER A 404 -15.83 17.77 -0.62
N GLY A 405 -15.52 18.27 0.59
CA GLY A 405 -16.30 19.30 1.30
C GLY A 405 -17.25 18.76 2.38
N GLY A 406 -17.11 17.48 2.74
CA GLY A 406 -17.81 16.86 3.88
C GLY A 406 -17.22 17.29 5.22
N GLY A 407 -18.04 17.40 6.27
CA GLY A 407 -17.56 17.83 7.59
C GLY A 407 -18.68 18.26 8.55
N TYR A 408 -18.30 19.01 9.59
CA TYR A 408 -19.21 19.69 10.51
C TYR A 408 -19.08 21.20 10.30
N TYR A 409 -20.19 21.90 10.15
CA TYR A 409 -20.23 23.34 9.88
C TYR A 409 -21.31 24.01 10.72
N ALA A 410 -21.00 25.17 11.29
CA ALA A 410 -21.99 25.99 11.97
C ALA A 410 -23.02 26.57 10.96
N PRO A 411 -24.27 26.84 11.38
CA PRO A 411 -25.26 27.49 10.53
C PRO A 411 -24.76 28.85 10.01
N GLY A 412 -25.11 29.18 8.77
CA GLY A 412 -24.68 30.44 8.14
C GLY A 412 -23.28 30.42 7.53
N VAL A 413 -22.44 29.40 7.82
CA VAL A 413 -21.12 29.27 7.19
C VAL A 413 -21.27 28.83 5.74
N ALA A 414 -20.54 29.46 4.82
CA ALA A 414 -20.56 29.11 3.40
C ALA A 414 -19.62 27.93 3.09
N VAL A 415 -20.20 26.77 2.77
CA VAL A 415 -19.52 25.50 2.52
C VAL A 415 -19.23 25.33 1.03
N THR A 416 -17.99 24.99 0.68
CA THR A 416 -17.60 24.61 -0.69
C THR A 416 -17.55 23.09 -0.82
N ILE A 417 -18.20 22.55 -1.85
CA ILE A 417 -18.19 21.14 -2.23
C ILE A 417 -17.57 20.97 -3.62
N THR A 418 -16.75 19.94 -3.81
CA THR A 418 -16.06 19.65 -5.08
C THR A 418 -16.25 18.20 -5.48
N ALA A 419 -16.72 17.96 -6.70
CA ALA A 419 -16.96 16.64 -7.23
C ALA A 419 -15.62 15.90 -7.45
N ASN A 420 -15.63 14.60 -7.24
CA ASN A 420 -14.50 13.75 -7.62
C ASN A 420 -14.25 13.83 -9.14
N ILE A 421 -13.04 13.46 -9.55
CA ILE A 421 -12.73 13.30 -10.97
C ILE A 421 -13.63 12.19 -11.55
N PRO A 422 -14.39 12.44 -12.64
CA PRO A 422 -15.23 11.42 -13.26
C PRO A 422 -14.44 10.19 -13.70
N ALA A 423 -15.09 9.02 -13.69
CA ALA A 423 -14.50 7.82 -14.28
C ALA A 423 -14.34 7.98 -15.81
N PRO A 424 -13.37 7.29 -16.45
CA PRO A 424 -13.24 7.30 -17.91
C PRO A 424 -14.56 6.94 -18.60
N GLY A 425 -15.03 7.80 -19.52
CA GLY A 425 -16.33 7.64 -20.16
C GLY A 425 -17.49 8.37 -19.47
N GLN A 426 -17.25 9.15 -18.41
CA GLN A 426 -18.26 9.96 -17.73
C GLN A 426 -17.86 11.44 -17.61
N GLN A 427 -18.86 12.30 -17.43
CA GLN A 427 -18.70 13.70 -17.02
C GLN A 427 -19.51 13.99 -15.76
N PHE A 428 -19.11 15.00 -14.99
CA PHE A 428 -19.93 15.53 -13.90
C PHE A 428 -21.21 16.15 -14.48
N LYS A 429 -22.35 15.87 -13.83
CA LYS A 429 -23.66 16.36 -14.26
C LYS A 429 -24.15 17.48 -13.35
N GLU A 430 -24.46 17.13 -12.10
CA GLU A 430 -25.04 18.07 -11.12
C GLU A 430 -24.90 17.57 -9.67
N TRP A 431 -25.01 18.51 -8.73
CA TRP A 431 -25.17 18.27 -7.30
C TRP A 431 -26.64 18.11 -6.92
N SER A 432 -27.00 16.97 -6.35
CA SER A 432 -28.27 16.77 -5.65
C SER A 432 -28.06 16.99 -4.14
N VAL A 433 -28.71 18.00 -3.56
CA VAL A 433 -28.51 18.39 -2.15
C VAL A 433 -29.82 18.26 -1.37
N THR A 434 -29.76 17.56 -0.23
CA THR A 434 -30.90 17.29 0.65
C THR A 434 -30.55 17.59 2.11
N PRO A 435 -31.32 18.43 2.84
CA PRO A 435 -32.40 19.28 2.33
C PRO A 435 -31.87 20.31 1.32
N SER A 436 -32.74 20.83 0.47
CA SER A 436 -32.36 21.79 -0.56
C SER A 436 -31.73 23.05 0.04
N VAL A 437 -30.69 23.57 -0.62
CA VAL A 437 -29.92 24.74 -0.19
C VAL A 437 -29.79 25.74 -1.33
N THR A 438 -29.62 27.02 -0.98
CA THR A 438 -29.32 28.08 -1.94
C THR A 438 -27.80 28.15 -2.13
N PHE A 439 -27.33 27.97 -3.37
CA PHE A 439 -25.93 28.18 -3.72
C PHE A 439 -25.57 29.68 -3.73
N VAL A 440 -24.30 30.00 -3.51
CA VAL A 440 -23.81 31.35 -3.24
C VAL A 440 -22.81 31.78 -4.33
N GLY A 441 -22.99 33.01 -4.84
CA GLY A 441 -22.22 33.55 -5.98
C GLY A 441 -22.58 32.86 -7.30
N ASP A 442 -21.71 32.99 -8.31
CA ASP A 442 -21.90 32.41 -9.65
C ASP A 442 -21.77 30.88 -9.70
N THR A 443 -21.75 30.20 -8.56
CA THR A 443 -21.62 28.73 -8.50
C THR A 443 -22.98 28.05 -8.52
N ALA A 444 -23.31 27.38 -9.62
CA ALA A 444 -24.55 26.61 -9.76
C ALA A 444 -24.38 25.15 -9.32
N SER A 445 -25.50 24.43 -9.10
CA SER A 445 -25.49 22.97 -8.84
C SER A 445 -24.87 22.15 -9.99
N THR A 446 -24.82 22.70 -11.20
CA THR A 446 -24.18 22.12 -12.39
C THR A 446 -22.68 22.38 -12.49
N SER A 447 -22.08 23.11 -11.54
CA SER A 447 -20.62 23.26 -11.43
C SER A 447 -19.99 22.12 -10.65
N SER A 448 -18.87 21.57 -11.15
CA SER A 448 -18.11 20.54 -10.43
C SER A 448 -17.54 21.03 -9.11
N THR A 449 -17.39 22.34 -8.92
CA THR A 449 -17.17 22.97 -7.60
C THR A 449 -18.29 23.98 -7.33
N ALA A 450 -19.03 23.78 -6.25
CA ALA A 450 -20.18 24.61 -5.89
C ALA A 450 -20.12 25.05 -4.42
N LYS A 451 -20.72 26.20 -4.09
CA LYS A 451 -20.71 26.75 -2.72
C LYS A 451 -22.14 27.06 -2.25
N PHE A 452 -22.49 26.75 -1.00
CA PHE A 452 -23.80 27.06 -0.43
C PHE A 452 -23.72 27.43 1.05
N THR A 453 -24.73 28.12 1.58
CA THR A 453 -24.79 28.48 3.01
C THR A 453 -25.35 27.33 3.85
N MET A 454 -24.61 26.89 4.87
CA MET A 454 -25.02 25.79 5.74
C MET A 454 -26.32 26.12 6.51
N PRO A 455 -27.39 25.32 6.41
CA PRO A 455 -28.59 25.49 7.21
C PRO A 455 -28.38 24.94 8.63
N ALA A 456 -29.30 25.26 9.56
CA ALA A 456 -29.31 24.74 10.93
C ALA A 456 -29.84 23.29 11.03
N GLN A 457 -29.37 22.42 10.13
CA GLN A 457 -29.70 20.99 10.06
C GLN A 457 -28.68 20.27 9.19
N ALA A 458 -28.56 18.94 9.35
CA ALA A 458 -27.62 18.15 8.57
C ALA A 458 -27.97 18.15 7.06
N VAL A 459 -26.94 18.15 6.21
CA VAL A 459 -27.05 18.20 4.74
C VAL A 459 -26.37 16.98 4.12
N THR A 460 -26.91 16.48 3.01
CA THR A 460 -26.26 15.49 2.15
C THR A 460 -26.18 16.05 0.73
N ALA A 461 -24.96 16.22 0.21
CA ALA A 461 -24.70 16.68 -1.14
C ALA A 461 -24.10 15.54 -1.98
N THR A 462 -24.79 15.13 -3.03
CA THR A 462 -24.40 14.01 -3.90
C THR A 462 -23.99 14.52 -5.27
N ALA A 463 -22.72 14.32 -5.64
CA ALA A 463 -22.27 14.55 -6.99
C ALA A 463 -22.77 13.40 -7.89
N THR A 464 -23.49 13.77 -8.94
CA THR A 464 -23.98 12.86 -9.97
C THR A 464 -23.15 13.01 -11.24
N TYR A 465 -22.99 11.90 -11.95
CA TYR A 465 -22.19 11.81 -13.18
C TYR A 465 -23.05 11.13 -14.24
N GLU A 466 -22.89 11.57 -15.48
CA GLU A 466 -23.52 10.97 -16.65
C GLU A 466 -22.46 10.44 -17.61
N ALA A 467 -22.84 9.51 -18.49
CA ALA A 467 -21.94 9.04 -19.53
C ALA A 467 -21.62 10.19 -20.51
N LEU A 468 -20.36 10.27 -20.95
CA LEU A 468 -20.00 11.12 -22.09
C LEU A 468 -20.83 10.67 -23.31
N PRO A 469 -21.33 11.61 -24.14
CA PRO A 469 -22.10 11.25 -25.33
C PRO A 469 -21.24 10.43 -26.30
N VAL A 470 -21.59 9.15 -26.44
CA VAL A 470 -20.86 8.20 -27.27
C VAL A 470 -21.35 8.32 -28.71
N ASN A 471 -20.52 8.91 -29.57
CA ASN A 471 -20.73 8.84 -31.02
C ASN A 471 -20.51 7.40 -31.51
N ASN A 472 -21.60 6.64 -31.59
CA ASN A 472 -21.61 5.32 -32.19
C ASN A 472 -21.62 5.44 -33.72
N TYR A 473 -20.67 4.76 -34.37
CA TYR A 473 -20.60 4.64 -35.82
C TYR A 473 -21.26 3.33 -36.26
N SER A 474 -21.92 3.32 -37.41
CA SER A 474 -22.65 2.14 -37.92
C SER A 474 -21.73 1.14 -38.61
N ILE A 475 -22.07 -0.14 -38.49
CA ILE A 475 -21.36 -1.27 -39.11
C ILE A 475 -22.34 -1.94 -40.08
N THR A 476 -22.02 -1.94 -41.36
CA THR A 476 -22.85 -2.55 -42.42
C THR A 476 -22.14 -3.76 -42.99
N ILE A 477 -22.82 -4.91 -42.95
CA ILE A 477 -22.31 -6.17 -43.48
C ILE A 477 -23.03 -6.51 -44.79
N GLN A 478 -22.24 -6.84 -45.81
CA GLN A 478 -22.69 -7.33 -47.11
C GLN A 478 -22.24 -8.78 -47.31
N THR A 479 -22.88 -9.48 -48.24
CA THR A 479 -22.49 -10.80 -48.74
C THR A 479 -22.49 -10.78 -50.27
N ASP A 480 -21.74 -11.67 -50.92
CA ASP A 480 -21.85 -11.91 -52.36
C ASP A 480 -23.04 -12.78 -52.77
N GLY A 481 -23.75 -13.36 -51.79
CA GLY A 481 -24.94 -14.20 -51.98
C GLY A 481 -24.71 -15.70 -51.75
N ASN A 482 -23.47 -16.16 -51.59
CA ASN A 482 -23.15 -17.58 -51.39
C ASN A 482 -22.94 -17.98 -49.92
N GLY A 483 -23.52 -17.19 -49.00
CA GLY A 483 -23.45 -17.39 -47.55
C GLY A 483 -24.03 -16.20 -46.77
N THR A 484 -24.18 -16.36 -45.46
CA THR A 484 -24.61 -15.29 -44.54
C THR A 484 -23.42 -14.68 -43.82
N ALA A 485 -23.52 -13.41 -43.46
CA ALA A 485 -22.46 -12.67 -42.79
C ALA A 485 -23.03 -11.67 -41.79
N ASN A 486 -22.40 -11.54 -40.62
CA ASN A 486 -22.85 -10.73 -39.50
C ASN A 486 -21.67 -10.08 -38.76
N ALA A 487 -21.94 -9.02 -38.01
CA ALA A 487 -21.08 -8.53 -36.94
C ALA A 487 -21.68 -8.91 -35.59
N ASN A 488 -20.86 -8.98 -34.55
CA ASN A 488 -21.33 -9.14 -33.17
C ASN A 488 -22.21 -7.98 -32.70
N ILE A 489 -21.99 -6.77 -33.22
CA ILE A 489 -22.78 -5.55 -32.99
C ILE A 489 -22.84 -4.71 -34.27
N ASN A 490 -23.98 -4.05 -34.51
CA ASN A 490 -24.24 -3.30 -35.76
C ASN A 490 -23.90 -1.80 -35.66
N SER A 491 -23.48 -1.32 -34.50
CA SER A 491 -22.93 0.03 -34.29
C SER A 491 -22.07 0.06 -33.03
N ALA A 492 -20.99 0.83 -33.03
CA ALA A 492 -20.07 0.89 -31.90
C ALA A 492 -19.30 2.22 -31.79
N ALA A 493 -18.79 2.50 -30.60
CA ALA A 493 -17.89 3.62 -30.33
C ALA A 493 -16.52 3.39 -30.97
N GLN A 494 -15.81 4.46 -31.31
CA GLN A 494 -14.39 4.39 -31.72
C GLN A 494 -13.57 3.61 -30.68
N GLY A 495 -12.68 2.73 -31.14
CA GLY A 495 -11.83 1.89 -30.28
C GLY A 495 -12.46 0.55 -29.85
N THR A 496 -13.75 0.33 -30.12
CA THR A 496 -14.41 -0.96 -29.84
C THR A 496 -13.91 -2.05 -30.77
N GLU A 497 -13.57 -3.24 -30.25
CA GLU A 497 -13.25 -4.40 -31.09
C GLU A 497 -14.54 -5.03 -31.64
N ILE A 498 -14.65 -5.08 -32.97
CA ILE A 498 -15.75 -5.69 -33.70
C ILE A 498 -15.30 -7.08 -34.15
N THR A 499 -16.15 -8.07 -33.95
CA THR A 499 -15.95 -9.45 -34.44
C THR A 499 -16.96 -9.76 -35.52
N LEU A 500 -16.47 -10.25 -36.65
CA LEU A 500 -17.26 -10.64 -37.82
C LEU A 500 -17.45 -12.17 -37.83
N THR A 501 -18.61 -12.61 -38.26
CA THR A 501 -18.93 -14.04 -38.45
C THR A 501 -19.53 -14.27 -39.83
N SER A 502 -19.17 -15.40 -40.43
CA SER A 502 -19.60 -15.81 -41.76
C SER A 502 -20.01 -17.29 -41.74
N THR A 503 -21.11 -17.62 -42.40
CA THR A 503 -21.57 -19.01 -42.58
C THR A 503 -21.79 -19.24 -44.06
N SER A 504 -20.98 -20.11 -44.66
CA SER A 504 -21.06 -20.42 -46.08
C SER A 504 -22.33 -21.22 -46.42
N GLN A 505 -22.87 -21.01 -47.61
CA GLN A 505 -23.90 -21.88 -48.17
C GLN A 505 -23.30 -23.24 -48.54
N SER A 506 -24.13 -24.29 -48.54
CA SER A 506 -23.72 -25.62 -49.03
C SER A 506 -23.09 -25.54 -50.42
N GLY A 507 -21.91 -26.14 -50.58
CA GLY A 507 -21.09 -26.08 -51.79
C GLY A 507 -20.10 -24.91 -51.88
N TYR A 508 -20.05 -24.02 -50.88
CA TYR A 508 -19.12 -22.88 -50.82
C TYR A 508 -18.36 -22.81 -49.49
N GLN A 509 -17.16 -22.24 -49.51
CA GLN A 509 -16.34 -21.92 -48.34
C GLN A 509 -16.10 -20.41 -48.26
N PHE A 510 -15.89 -19.90 -47.04
CA PHE A 510 -15.55 -18.49 -46.84
C PHE A 510 -14.12 -18.23 -47.34
N LYS A 511 -13.94 -17.17 -48.13
CA LYS A 511 -12.67 -16.78 -48.72
C LYS A 511 -12.00 -15.66 -47.92
N GLU A 512 -12.65 -14.51 -47.85
CA GLU A 512 -12.09 -13.31 -47.23
C GLU A 512 -13.14 -12.24 -46.89
N TRP A 513 -12.75 -11.29 -46.03
CA TRP A 513 -13.52 -10.07 -45.78
C TRP A 513 -12.98 -8.93 -46.65
N GLN A 514 -13.79 -8.45 -47.58
CA GLN A 514 -13.49 -7.27 -48.37
C GLN A 514 -13.97 -6.01 -47.62
N VAL A 515 -13.05 -5.07 -47.37
CA VAL A 515 -13.40 -3.75 -46.80
C VAL A 515 -13.93 -2.86 -47.91
N VAL A 516 -15.19 -2.43 -47.79
CA VAL A 516 -15.88 -1.58 -48.77
C VAL A 516 -15.76 -0.10 -48.40
N SER A 517 -15.88 0.24 -47.11
CA SER A 517 -15.68 1.59 -46.59
C SER A 517 -15.21 1.58 -45.13
N GLY A 518 -14.59 2.68 -44.69
CA GLY A 518 -14.17 2.88 -43.29
C GLY A 518 -12.68 2.64 -43.02
N GLY A 519 -11.90 2.14 -44.00
CA GLY A 519 -10.43 2.12 -43.93
C GLY A 519 -9.82 1.21 -42.85
N VAL A 520 -10.57 0.20 -42.40
CA VAL A 520 -10.13 -0.73 -41.35
C VAL A 520 -9.27 -1.86 -41.91
N SER A 521 -8.35 -2.38 -41.10
CA SER A 521 -7.68 -3.66 -41.36
C SER A 521 -8.40 -4.77 -40.58
N ILE A 522 -8.75 -5.86 -41.26
CA ILE A 522 -9.42 -7.01 -40.63
C ILE A 522 -8.40 -8.13 -40.43
N THR A 523 -8.18 -8.54 -39.18
CA THR A 523 -7.27 -9.62 -38.79
C THR A 523 -8.02 -10.59 -37.89
N ASN A 524 -7.93 -11.90 -38.14
CA ASN A 524 -8.64 -12.93 -37.36
C ASN A 524 -10.16 -12.66 -37.22
N ASN A 525 -10.81 -12.24 -38.32
CA ASN A 525 -12.21 -11.80 -38.38
C ASN A 525 -12.57 -10.64 -37.44
N LYS A 526 -11.58 -9.81 -37.06
CA LYS A 526 -11.77 -8.68 -36.15
C LYS A 526 -11.20 -7.39 -36.69
N PHE A 527 -11.78 -6.26 -36.29
CA PHE A 527 -11.22 -4.92 -36.50
C PHE A 527 -11.54 -3.99 -35.33
N ILE A 528 -10.77 -2.91 -35.17
CA ILE A 528 -11.05 -1.86 -34.19
C ILE A 528 -11.87 -0.76 -34.85
N MET A 529 -13.00 -0.38 -34.25
CA MET A 529 -13.91 0.60 -34.82
C MET A 529 -13.24 1.98 -34.97
N PRO A 530 -13.20 2.57 -36.19
CA PRO A 530 -12.63 3.89 -36.42
C PRO A 530 -13.65 4.98 -36.04
N ALA A 531 -13.24 6.25 -36.18
CA ALA A 531 -14.12 7.42 -36.05
C ALA A 531 -15.04 7.62 -37.29
N ALA A 532 -15.53 6.54 -37.90
CA ALA A 532 -16.30 6.55 -39.14
C ALA A 532 -17.15 5.28 -39.29
N ASN A 533 -18.22 5.36 -40.09
CA ASN A 533 -19.05 4.21 -40.43
C ASN A 533 -18.27 3.21 -41.30
N VAL A 534 -18.41 1.92 -41.00
CA VAL A 534 -17.65 0.83 -41.65
C VAL A 534 -18.60 -0.04 -42.47
N THR A 535 -18.21 -0.34 -43.71
CA THR A 535 -18.90 -1.32 -44.56
C THR A 535 -17.92 -2.41 -44.95
N VAL A 536 -18.29 -3.67 -44.72
CA VAL A 536 -17.49 -4.84 -45.09
C VAL A 536 -18.36 -5.89 -45.78
N LYS A 537 -17.76 -6.67 -46.68
CA LYS A 537 -18.43 -7.68 -47.49
C LYS A 537 -17.75 -9.04 -47.30
N ALA A 538 -18.53 -10.07 -46.97
CA ALA A 538 -18.06 -11.44 -47.02
C ALA A 538 -17.98 -11.93 -48.47
N ILE A 539 -16.85 -12.54 -48.83
CA ILE A 539 -16.64 -13.20 -50.12
C ILE A 539 -16.50 -14.70 -49.88
N PHE A 540 -17.15 -15.51 -50.71
CA PHE A 540 -17.14 -16.97 -50.66
C PHE A 540 -16.68 -17.55 -52.01
N GLU A 541 -16.18 -18.79 -52.01
CA GLU A 541 -15.77 -19.51 -53.22
C GLU A 541 -16.25 -20.97 -53.19
N PRO A 542 -16.47 -21.63 -54.34
CA PRO A 542 -16.96 -23.01 -54.37
C PRO A 542 -16.00 -24.00 -53.69
N ILE A 543 -16.53 -24.94 -52.91
CA ILE A 543 -15.76 -26.05 -52.35
C ILE A 543 -15.40 -27.03 -53.49
N PRO A 544 -14.10 -27.30 -53.74
CA PRO A 544 -13.70 -28.35 -54.68
C PRO A 544 -14.16 -29.72 -54.18
N ALA A 545 -14.77 -30.53 -55.06
CA ALA A 545 -15.27 -31.85 -54.67
C ALA A 545 -14.13 -32.76 -54.18
N THR A 546 -14.21 -33.23 -52.93
CA THR A 546 -13.23 -34.15 -52.34
C THR A 546 -13.27 -35.50 -53.04
N THR A 547 -12.19 -35.83 -53.74
CA THR A 547 -11.94 -37.17 -54.27
C THR A 547 -11.03 -37.92 -53.31
N TYR A 548 -11.31 -39.20 -53.12
CA TYR A 548 -10.58 -40.11 -52.25
C TYR A 548 -9.94 -41.22 -53.09
N THR A 549 -8.75 -41.68 -52.70
CA THR A 549 -7.99 -42.67 -53.46
C THR A 549 -8.33 -44.10 -53.07
N VAL A 550 -8.44 -44.97 -54.08
CA VAL A 550 -8.59 -46.43 -53.95
C VAL A 550 -7.28 -47.10 -54.32
N THR A 551 -6.73 -47.87 -53.37
CA THR A 551 -5.56 -48.73 -53.58
C THR A 551 -6.00 -50.19 -53.56
N VAL A 552 -5.69 -50.93 -54.63
CA VAL A 552 -6.05 -52.35 -54.76
C VAL A 552 -4.80 -53.22 -54.66
N ASN A 553 -4.69 -53.96 -53.56
CA ASN A 553 -3.54 -54.79 -53.21
C ASN A 553 -3.79 -56.27 -53.55
N GLY A 554 -2.75 -57.00 -53.93
CA GLY A 554 -2.82 -58.45 -54.17
C GLY A 554 -3.64 -58.90 -55.38
N SER A 555 -4.20 -57.97 -56.18
CA SER A 555 -4.81 -58.30 -57.47
C SER A 555 -3.73 -58.71 -58.48
N ASN A 556 -4.05 -59.72 -59.29
CA ASN A 556 -3.25 -60.21 -60.41
C ASN A 556 -3.88 -59.80 -61.76
N ALA A 557 -4.79 -58.81 -61.76
CA ALA A 557 -5.25 -58.11 -62.95
C ALA A 557 -4.72 -56.66 -62.95
N GLY A 558 -4.28 -56.18 -64.11
CA GLY A 558 -3.69 -54.84 -64.25
C GLY A 558 -4.68 -53.72 -63.90
N THR A 559 -4.28 -52.86 -62.94
CA THR A 559 -4.92 -51.57 -62.58
C THR A 559 -6.45 -51.61 -62.45
N THR A 560 -7.00 -52.66 -61.85
CA THR A 560 -8.46 -52.78 -61.67
C THR A 560 -8.97 -51.87 -60.54
N GLY A 561 -9.70 -50.82 -60.86
CA GLY A 561 -10.39 -49.97 -59.88
C GLY A 561 -9.49 -49.08 -59.01
N THR A 562 -8.18 -49.03 -59.29
CA THR A 562 -7.26 -48.07 -58.69
C THR A 562 -7.44 -46.68 -59.30
N GLY A 563 -7.66 -45.66 -58.47
CA GLY A 563 -7.91 -44.29 -58.94
C GLY A 563 -8.39 -43.36 -57.83
N SER A 564 -8.72 -42.12 -58.17
CA SER A 564 -9.37 -41.17 -57.26
C SER A 564 -10.85 -41.02 -57.61
N TYR A 565 -11.74 -41.17 -56.63
CA TYR A 565 -13.19 -41.21 -56.82
C TYR A 565 -13.88 -40.29 -55.81
N ALA A 566 -14.97 -39.64 -56.22
CA ALA A 566 -15.80 -38.88 -55.27
C ALA A 566 -16.51 -39.81 -54.29
N GLN A 567 -16.72 -39.37 -53.05
CA GLN A 567 -17.51 -40.10 -52.06
C GLN A 567 -18.89 -40.47 -52.62
N GLY A 568 -19.36 -41.69 -52.36
CA GLY A 568 -20.62 -42.22 -52.87
C GLY A 568 -20.53 -42.87 -54.25
N THR A 569 -19.40 -42.75 -54.96
CA THR A 569 -19.19 -43.43 -56.26
C THR A 569 -19.07 -44.94 -56.07
N THR A 570 -19.75 -45.74 -56.90
CA THR A 570 -19.56 -47.20 -56.94
C THR A 570 -18.29 -47.54 -57.72
N VAL A 571 -17.31 -48.15 -57.05
CA VAL A 571 -16.03 -48.56 -57.63
C VAL A 571 -16.04 -50.06 -57.92
N ALA A 572 -15.61 -50.47 -59.11
CA ALA A 572 -15.49 -51.86 -59.52
C ALA A 572 -14.04 -52.35 -59.43
N ILE A 573 -13.83 -53.52 -58.82
CA ILE A 573 -12.52 -54.14 -58.61
C ILE A 573 -12.54 -55.61 -59.06
N HIS A 574 -11.40 -56.11 -59.55
CA HIS A 574 -11.28 -57.48 -60.06
C HIS A 574 -9.93 -58.09 -59.71
N ALA A 575 -9.91 -59.34 -59.25
CA ALA A 575 -8.74 -59.98 -58.66
C ALA A 575 -7.77 -60.58 -59.70
N GLY A 576 -8.21 -60.77 -60.95
CA GLY A 576 -7.45 -61.47 -61.97
C GLY A 576 -7.35 -62.97 -61.71
N SER A 577 -6.26 -63.59 -62.16
CA SER A 577 -6.00 -65.02 -62.01
C SER A 577 -4.56 -65.25 -61.55
N ARG A 578 -4.36 -66.15 -60.59
CA ARG A 578 -3.05 -66.46 -60.00
C ARG A 578 -2.79 -67.97 -60.05
N SER A 579 -1.75 -68.39 -60.76
CA SER A 579 -1.41 -69.80 -60.91
C SER A 579 -1.08 -70.46 -59.56
N GLY A 580 -1.63 -71.65 -59.31
CA GLY A 580 -1.42 -72.43 -58.07
C GLY A 580 -2.23 -71.98 -56.84
N TYR A 581 -3.08 -70.95 -56.97
CA TYR A 581 -3.85 -70.39 -55.86
C TYR A 581 -5.32 -70.22 -56.24
N SER A 582 -6.22 -70.45 -55.29
CA SER A 582 -7.64 -70.11 -55.42
C SER A 582 -7.87 -68.72 -54.81
N PHE A 583 -8.63 -67.85 -55.49
CA PHE A 583 -9.12 -66.61 -54.88
C PHE A 583 -10.07 -66.95 -53.74
N THR A 584 -9.85 -66.37 -52.56
CA THR A 584 -10.69 -66.64 -51.38
C THR A 584 -11.71 -65.54 -51.15
N ARG A 585 -11.25 -64.30 -51.01
CA ARG A 585 -12.10 -63.13 -50.77
C ARG A 585 -11.37 -61.80 -50.91
N TRP A 586 -12.16 -60.74 -51.08
CA TRP A 586 -11.77 -59.38 -50.78
C TRP A 586 -11.83 -59.10 -49.26
N THR A 587 -10.86 -58.34 -48.79
CA THR A 587 -10.84 -57.71 -47.46
C THR A 587 -10.49 -56.24 -47.58
N SER A 588 -10.82 -55.46 -46.56
CA SER A 588 -10.38 -54.08 -46.43
C SER A 588 -10.09 -53.80 -44.97
N SER A 589 -8.93 -53.20 -44.69
CA SER A 589 -8.59 -52.61 -43.39
C SER A 589 -9.53 -51.46 -43.03
N ASP A 590 -10.12 -50.83 -44.05
CA ASP A 590 -10.91 -49.61 -43.93
C ASP A 590 -12.40 -49.84 -43.71
N GLY A 591 -12.85 -51.10 -43.72
CA GLY A 591 -14.22 -51.49 -43.40
C GLY A 591 -15.23 -51.30 -44.53
N VAL A 592 -14.82 -51.21 -45.80
CA VAL A 592 -15.79 -51.13 -46.91
C VAL A 592 -16.57 -52.43 -47.08
N THR A 593 -17.87 -52.29 -47.34
CA THR A 593 -18.75 -53.42 -47.67
C THR A 593 -18.72 -53.68 -49.18
N PHE A 594 -18.20 -54.84 -49.58
CA PHE A 594 -18.25 -55.31 -50.96
C PHE A 594 -19.63 -55.89 -51.29
N ALA A 595 -20.15 -55.63 -52.49
CA ALA A 595 -21.42 -56.19 -52.98
C ALA A 595 -21.42 -57.73 -52.95
N ASN A 596 -20.28 -58.35 -53.23
CA ASN A 596 -19.99 -59.74 -52.87
C ASN A 596 -18.49 -59.91 -52.60
N ALA A 597 -18.09 -60.06 -51.34
CA ALA A 597 -16.67 -60.17 -50.98
C ALA A 597 -16.00 -61.47 -51.47
N ASN A 598 -16.75 -62.53 -51.75
CA ASN A 598 -16.21 -63.84 -52.14
C ASN A 598 -16.13 -64.03 -53.67
N SER A 599 -16.56 -63.03 -54.44
CA SER A 599 -16.45 -63.02 -55.91
C SER A 599 -15.15 -62.35 -56.36
N ALA A 600 -14.44 -62.96 -57.31
CA ALA A 600 -13.21 -62.39 -57.89
C ALA A 600 -13.45 -61.05 -58.61
N SER A 601 -14.66 -60.80 -59.11
CA SER A 601 -15.14 -59.48 -59.55
C SER A 601 -16.19 -58.95 -58.57
N THR A 602 -16.03 -57.73 -58.07
CA THR A 602 -16.99 -57.14 -57.13
C THR A 602 -16.99 -55.61 -57.22
N THR A 603 -17.94 -54.98 -56.54
CA THR A 603 -18.00 -53.53 -56.37
C THR A 603 -18.09 -53.15 -54.89
N PHE A 604 -17.75 -51.90 -54.57
CA PHE A 604 -18.06 -51.28 -53.28
C PHE A 604 -18.33 -49.78 -53.49
N THR A 605 -19.04 -49.14 -52.55
CA THR A 605 -19.31 -47.70 -52.61
C THR A 605 -18.21 -46.93 -51.87
N MET A 606 -17.65 -45.91 -52.51
CA MET A 606 -16.53 -45.14 -51.99
C MET A 606 -16.94 -44.34 -50.72
N PRO A 607 -16.32 -44.59 -49.54
CA PRO A 607 -16.60 -43.80 -48.35
C PRO A 607 -15.91 -42.43 -48.40
N GLY A 608 -16.18 -41.57 -47.41
CA GLY A 608 -15.54 -40.25 -47.24
C GLY A 608 -14.09 -40.32 -46.72
N LYS A 609 -13.31 -41.30 -47.17
CA LYS A 609 -11.90 -41.49 -46.84
C LYS A 609 -11.21 -42.34 -47.92
N ASN A 610 -9.89 -42.24 -48.03
CA ASN A 610 -9.09 -43.16 -48.86
C ASN A 610 -9.27 -44.60 -48.35
N VAL A 611 -9.20 -45.59 -49.25
CA VAL A 611 -9.38 -47.00 -48.87
C VAL A 611 -8.38 -47.93 -49.55
N ALA A 612 -7.88 -48.89 -48.76
CA ALA A 612 -7.17 -50.05 -49.26
C ALA A 612 -8.11 -51.28 -49.31
N VAL A 613 -8.10 -51.99 -50.43
CA VAL A 613 -8.81 -53.26 -50.61
C VAL A 613 -7.85 -54.32 -51.11
N THR A 614 -7.92 -55.54 -50.56
CA THR A 614 -6.93 -56.59 -50.79
C THR A 614 -7.59 -57.86 -51.31
N ALA A 615 -7.10 -58.39 -52.44
CA ALA A 615 -7.46 -59.71 -52.93
C ALA A 615 -6.66 -60.78 -52.18
N ASN A 616 -7.35 -61.68 -51.50
CA ASN A 616 -6.73 -62.77 -50.73
C ASN A 616 -6.80 -64.08 -51.52
N TRP A 617 -5.81 -64.93 -51.30
CA TRP A 617 -5.57 -66.14 -52.08
C TRP A 617 -5.18 -67.28 -51.14
N SER A 618 -5.78 -68.46 -51.29
CA SER A 618 -5.33 -69.68 -50.60
C SER A 618 -4.40 -70.47 -51.50
N TYR A 619 -3.27 -70.89 -50.94
CA TYR A 619 -2.40 -71.89 -51.56
C TYR A 619 -3.04 -73.27 -51.39
N ASN A 620 -2.96 -74.12 -52.42
CA ASN A 620 -3.55 -75.45 -52.39
C ASN A 620 -2.45 -76.49 -52.06
N GLY A 621 -2.26 -76.79 -50.76
CA GLY A 621 -1.24 -77.73 -50.26
C GLY A 621 -1.43 -78.06 -48.76
N ASP A 622 -0.92 -79.22 -48.31
CA ASP A 622 -1.58 -80.05 -47.29
C ASP A 622 -0.75 -80.36 -45.99
N SER A 623 -1.47 -80.62 -44.89
CA SER A 623 -1.11 -81.39 -43.68
C SER A 623 0.03 -80.97 -42.70
N GLY A 624 -0.25 -81.05 -41.38
CA GLY A 624 0.79 -81.20 -40.32
C GLY A 624 0.56 -80.51 -38.95
N GLY A 625 0.03 -81.23 -37.94
CA GLY A 625 0.12 -80.87 -36.49
C GLY A 625 1.27 -81.61 -35.77
N PRO A 626 1.38 -81.72 -34.41
CA PRO A 626 0.38 -81.40 -33.36
C PRO A 626 0.91 -80.79 -32.01
N SER A 627 0.01 -80.59 -31.01
CA SER A 627 0.21 -80.65 -29.52
C SER A 627 1.10 -79.61 -28.76
N SER A 628 0.88 -79.22 -27.48
CA SER A 628 -0.29 -79.17 -26.55
C SER A 628 0.07 -78.60 -25.15
N GLY A 629 -0.82 -77.80 -24.51
CA GLY A 629 -0.81 -77.39 -23.07
C GLY A 629 0.18 -76.27 -22.68
N GLY A 630 0.00 -75.38 -21.69
CA GLY A 630 -1.03 -75.17 -20.65
C GLY A 630 -0.35 -74.62 -19.36
N ASP A 631 -0.93 -73.79 -18.49
CA ASP A 631 -2.22 -73.06 -18.41
C ASP A 631 -2.14 -71.92 -17.35
N GLY A 632 -3.11 -71.01 -17.28
CA GLY A 632 -3.42 -70.21 -16.06
C GLY A 632 -3.36 -68.66 -16.14
N GLY A 633 -4.43 -68.00 -15.68
CA GLY A 633 -4.33 -66.70 -14.96
C GLY A 633 -4.86 -65.43 -15.64
N SER A 634 -6.18 -65.24 -15.69
CA SER A 634 -6.81 -63.95 -16.05
C SER A 634 -6.58 -62.87 -14.99
N TYR A 635 -6.04 -61.71 -15.39
CA TYR A 635 -6.03 -60.48 -14.57
C TYR A 635 -6.79 -59.35 -15.27
N THR A 636 -7.92 -58.96 -14.68
CA THR A 636 -8.64 -57.71 -14.99
C THR A 636 -8.00 -56.55 -14.20
N PRO A 637 -7.67 -55.40 -14.82
CA PRO A 637 -7.15 -54.24 -14.08
C PRO A 637 -8.27 -53.57 -13.26
N PRO A 638 -8.06 -53.28 -11.96
CA PRO A 638 -9.05 -52.59 -11.14
C PRO A 638 -9.03 -51.06 -11.35
N THR A 639 -10.18 -50.46 -11.09
CA THR A 639 -10.44 -49.01 -11.19
C THR A 639 -9.81 -48.18 -10.06
N SER A 640 -9.44 -46.93 -10.39
CA SER A 640 -9.29 -45.79 -9.47
C SER A 640 -8.23 -45.89 -8.36
N ASN A 641 -7.04 -45.33 -8.63
CA ASN A 641 -6.07 -44.94 -7.60
C ASN A 641 -5.69 -43.45 -7.76
N ILE A 642 -6.20 -42.58 -6.87
CA ILE A 642 -5.57 -41.26 -6.65
C ILE A 642 -4.40 -41.48 -5.70
N THR A 643 -3.18 -41.39 -6.23
CA THR A 643 -1.94 -41.52 -5.48
C THR A 643 -1.60 -40.21 -4.74
N THR A 644 -2.13 -40.02 -3.53
CA THR A 644 -1.61 -39.00 -2.62
C THR A 644 -0.37 -39.53 -1.91
N ASP A 645 0.84 -39.15 -2.35
CA ASP A 645 2.03 -39.76 -1.74
C ASP A 645 3.32 -38.92 -1.62
N LYS A 646 3.50 -38.31 -0.43
CA LYS A 646 4.67 -37.52 0.05
C LYS A 646 4.59 -36.01 -0.34
N LYS A 647 5.27 -35.10 0.35
CA LYS A 647 4.96 -34.80 1.75
C LYS A 647 6.11 -34.59 2.75
N PRO A 648 7.42 -34.45 2.46
CA PRO A 648 8.39 -34.40 3.56
C PRO A 648 8.05 -33.29 4.59
N ASN A 649 8.16 -33.65 5.88
CA ASN A 649 7.77 -32.88 7.06
C ASN A 649 6.25 -32.64 7.28
N GLN A 650 5.36 -32.88 6.31
CA GLN A 650 3.90 -32.85 6.59
C GLN A 650 3.42 -34.22 7.03
N PRO A 651 2.54 -34.29 8.05
CA PRO A 651 2.03 -35.56 8.57
C PRO A 651 1.24 -36.33 7.51
N THR A 652 1.22 -37.65 7.64
CA THR A 652 0.37 -38.50 6.79
C THR A 652 -1.10 -38.21 7.12
N MET A 653 -1.85 -37.71 6.13
CA MET A 653 -3.23 -37.26 6.29
C MET A 653 -4.23 -38.32 5.83
N ALA A 654 -5.21 -38.65 6.67
CA ALA A 654 -6.45 -39.33 6.26
C ALA A 654 -7.62 -38.34 6.23
N SER A 655 -8.60 -38.50 5.32
CA SER A 655 -9.74 -37.58 5.22
C SER A 655 -11.10 -38.27 5.09
N MET A 656 -12.13 -37.67 5.72
CA MET A 656 -13.53 -38.12 5.65
C MET A 656 -14.44 -37.00 5.15
N ASN A 657 -15.38 -37.32 4.27
CA ASN A 657 -16.48 -36.42 3.91
C ASN A 657 -17.62 -36.59 4.92
N LEU A 658 -18.19 -35.49 5.42
CA LEU A 658 -19.36 -35.49 6.31
C LEU A 658 -20.43 -34.53 5.78
N ALA A 659 -21.66 -35.00 5.62
CA ALA A 659 -22.79 -34.13 5.36
C ALA A 659 -23.23 -33.42 6.66
N ALA A 660 -23.43 -32.11 6.60
CA ALA A 660 -23.99 -31.32 7.69
C ALA A 660 -25.44 -30.90 7.36
N PRO A 661 -26.46 -31.35 8.13
CA PRO A 661 -27.81 -30.83 7.97
C PRO A 661 -27.86 -29.32 8.24
N VAL A 662 -28.68 -28.61 7.47
CA VAL A 662 -28.91 -27.17 7.59
C VAL A 662 -30.21 -26.95 8.36
N ASP A 663 -30.17 -26.16 9.44
CA ASP A 663 -31.35 -25.81 10.22
C ASP A 663 -32.22 -24.73 9.55
N LYS A 664 -33.41 -24.48 10.11
CA LYS A 664 -34.35 -23.44 9.63
C LYS A 664 -33.78 -22.00 9.64
N ASN A 665 -32.65 -21.76 10.30
CA ASN A 665 -31.99 -20.46 10.37
C ASN A 665 -30.82 -20.36 9.36
N GLY A 666 -30.54 -21.43 8.59
CA GLY A 666 -29.42 -21.53 7.67
C GLY A 666 -28.11 -21.98 8.33
N VAL A 667 -28.14 -22.57 9.53
CA VAL A 667 -26.93 -23.07 10.21
C VAL A 667 -26.67 -24.51 9.77
N ALA A 668 -25.56 -24.74 9.07
CA ALA A 668 -25.06 -26.09 8.81
C ALA A 668 -24.35 -26.63 10.07
N ALA A 669 -24.92 -27.64 10.71
CA ALA A 669 -24.43 -28.15 12.00
C ALA A 669 -24.10 -29.64 11.95
N VAL A 670 -22.92 -30.01 12.44
CA VAL A 670 -22.48 -31.42 12.51
C VAL A 670 -21.60 -31.64 13.74
N THR A 671 -21.61 -32.85 14.28
CA THR A 671 -20.69 -33.29 15.34
C THR A 671 -19.73 -34.30 14.74
N ILE A 672 -18.42 -34.05 14.90
CA ILE A 672 -17.38 -35.05 14.63
C ILE A 672 -17.25 -35.91 15.89
N THR A 673 -17.29 -37.24 15.73
CA THR A 673 -17.28 -38.19 16.84
C THR A 673 -15.92 -38.88 17.02
N GLU A 674 -15.67 -39.36 18.24
CA GLU A 674 -14.48 -40.14 18.61
C GLU A 674 -14.24 -41.32 17.65
N ALA A 675 -15.30 -42.04 17.27
CA ALA A 675 -15.21 -43.18 16.35
C ALA A 675 -14.77 -42.79 14.93
N GLN A 676 -15.24 -41.64 14.42
CA GLN A 676 -14.83 -41.13 13.11
C GLN A 676 -13.36 -40.69 13.11
N VAL A 677 -12.93 -40.00 14.17
CA VAL A 677 -11.52 -39.62 14.36
C VAL A 677 -10.64 -40.86 14.48
N LYS A 678 -11.04 -41.86 15.26
CA LYS A 678 -10.30 -43.12 15.39
C LYS A 678 -10.12 -43.83 14.05
N ALA A 679 -11.18 -43.95 13.24
CA ALA A 679 -11.09 -44.57 11.93
C ALA A 679 -10.09 -43.85 11.00
N LEU A 680 -10.03 -42.51 11.03
CA LEU A 680 -9.04 -41.74 10.28
C LEU A 680 -7.62 -41.89 10.84
N ILE A 681 -7.45 -41.96 12.17
CA ILE A 681 -6.15 -42.21 12.82
C ILE A 681 -5.59 -43.58 12.42
N ASP A 682 -6.40 -44.63 12.52
CA ASP A 682 -5.98 -45.99 12.17
C ASP A 682 -5.63 -46.08 10.67
N THR A 683 -6.37 -45.38 9.81
CA THR A 683 -6.06 -45.24 8.37
C THR A 683 -4.73 -44.50 8.14
N ALA A 684 -4.52 -43.36 8.78
CA ALA A 684 -3.30 -42.55 8.62
C ALA A 684 -2.04 -43.26 9.13
N LYS A 685 -2.14 -44.03 10.22
CA LYS A 685 -1.04 -44.86 10.74
C LYS A 685 -0.67 -45.96 9.76
N LYS A 686 -1.66 -46.71 9.26
CA LYS A 686 -1.42 -47.80 8.29
C LYS A 686 -0.79 -47.28 7.00
N ASP A 687 -1.23 -46.12 6.52
CA ASP A 687 -0.63 -45.45 5.35
C ASP A 687 0.84 -45.05 5.66
N ALA A 688 1.08 -44.37 6.79
CA ALA A 688 2.42 -43.95 7.21
C ALA A 688 3.40 -45.13 7.37
N GLU A 689 2.96 -46.25 7.93
CA GLU A 689 3.72 -47.49 8.07
C GLU A 689 4.08 -48.08 6.69
N SER A 690 3.09 -48.27 5.81
CA SER A 690 3.29 -48.84 4.47
C SER A 690 4.25 -48.04 3.58
N LYS A 691 4.40 -46.75 3.86
CA LYS A 691 5.22 -45.80 3.08
C LYS A 691 6.53 -45.42 3.76
N GLY A 692 6.82 -45.95 4.95
CA GLY A 692 8.04 -45.64 5.72
C GLY A 692 8.09 -44.20 6.27
N LYS A 693 6.94 -43.60 6.60
CA LYS A 693 6.76 -42.17 6.96
C LYS A 693 6.36 -41.94 8.42
N THR A 694 6.59 -42.91 9.30
CA THR A 694 6.18 -42.82 10.72
C THR A 694 6.82 -41.63 11.47
N VAL A 695 7.98 -41.15 11.01
CA VAL A 695 8.69 -39.97 11.55
C VAL A 695 7.97 -38.63 11.33
N ASP A 696 7.22 -38.48 10.24
CA ASP A 696 6.47 -37.23 9.93
C ASP A 696 5.22 -37.08 10.84
N GLY A 697 4.76 -38.18 11.43
CA GLY A 697 3.54 -38.26 12.23
C GLY A 697 2.26 -38.31 11.38
N ILE A 698 1.10 -38.14 12.04
CA ILE A 698 -0.22 -38.28 11.43
C ILE A 698 -1.09 -37.04 11.63
N GLY A 699 -2.03 -36.87 10.70
CA GLY A 699 -3.06 -35.83 10.72
C GLY A 699 -4.38 -36.35 10.15
N VAL A 700 -5.48 -35.67 10.49
CA VAL A 700 -6.82 -36.06 10.01
C VAL A 700 -7.61 -34.84 9.51
N ALA A 701 -8.42 -35.03 8.48
CA ALA A 701 -9.17 -33.97 7.82
C ALA A 701 -10.65 -34.31 7.63
N PHE A 702 -11.54 -33.40 8.04
CA PHE A 702 -12.98 -33.51 7.85
C PHE A 702 -13.45 -32.51 6.79
N LYS A 703 -14.02 -33.02 5.70
CA LYS A 703 -14.58 -32.25 4.58
C LYS A 703 -16.09 -32.15 4.78
N ILE A 704 -16.54 -31.04 5.34
CA ILE A 704 -17.94 -30.80 5.71
C ILE A 704 -18.72 -30.28 4.50
N GLN A 705 -19.77 -30.97 4.10
CA GLN A 705 -20.57 -30.71 2.89
C GLN A 705 -22.00 -30.29 3.25
N PHE A 706 -22.54 -29.27 2.57
CA PHE A 706 -23.89 -28.75 2.77
C PHE A 706 -24.43 -28.00 1.54
N GLY A 707 -25.76 -27.96 1.39
CA GLY A 707 -26.49 -27.33 0.28
C GLY A 707 -26.42 -25.79 0.25
N ALA A 708 -27.01 -25.15 -0.76
CA ALA A 708 -26.79 -23.73 -1.07
C ALA A 708 -27.32 -22.72 -0.01
N ASP A 709 -28.38 -23.07 0.72
CA ASP A 709 -29.15 -22.14 1.58
C ASP A 709 -28.53 -21.86 2.96
N ARG A 710 -27.19 -21.79 3.04
CA ARG A 710 -26.46 -21.60 4.31
C ARG A 710 -26.18 -20.14 4.65
N LYS A 711 -26.33 -19.82 5.93
CA LYS A 711 -25.92 -18.57 6.56
C LYS A 711 -24.80 -18.74 7.57
N SER A 712 -24.51 -19.93 8.10
CA SER A 712 -23.35 -20.16 8.98
C SER A 712 -23.04 -21.65 9.14
N VAL A 713 -21.89 -21.97 9.76
CA VAL A 713 -21.46 -23.35 10.05
C VAL A 713 -21.13 -23.49 11.53
N SER A 714 -21.44 -24.65 12.11
CA SER A 714 -21.04 -25.04 13.47
C SER A 714 -20.62 -26.52 13.51
N VAL A 715 -19.31 -26.77 13.56
CA VAL A 715 -18.72 -28.11 13.70
C VAL A 715 -18.39 -28.35 15.17
N LYS A 716 -19.02 -29.35 15.79
CA LYS A 716 -18.83 -29.72 17.19
C LYS A 716 -17.81 -30.83 17.36
N LEU A 717 -17.03 -30.73 18.43
CA LEU A 717 -16.05 -31.71 18.91
C LEU A 717 -16.36 -31.96 20.38
N ASP A 718 -16.69 -33.21 20.73
CA ASP A 718 -16.86 -33.57 22.14
C ASP A 718 -15.51 -33.69 22.86
N GLU A 719 -15.55 -33.74 24.19
CA GLU A 719 -14.35 -33.83 25.04
C GLU A 719 -13.49 -35.06 24.71
N LYS A 720 -14.13 -36.21 24.44
CA LYS A 720 -13.44 -37.46 24.11
C LYS A 720 -12.69 -37.36 22.80
N THR A 721 -13.29 -36.70 21.81
CA THR A 721 -12.69 -36.43 20.50
C THR A 721 -11.45 -35.55 20.64
N LEU A 722 -11.51 -34.48 21.43
CA LEU A 722 -10.35 -33.62 21.72
C LEU A 722 -9.26 -34.38 22.50
N ALA A 723 -9.64 -35.17 23.51
CA ALA A 723 -8.72 -35.99 24.28
C ALA A 723 -8.02 -37.07 23.42
N LEU A 724 -8.73 -37.67 22.46
CA LEU A 724 -8.16 -38.62 21.51
C LEU A 724 -7.14 -37.95 20.57
N LEU A 725 -7.48 -36.78 19.99
CA LEU A 725 -6.57 -36.02 19.12
C LEU A 725 -5.28 -35.63 19.88
N GLU A 726 -5.39 -35.18 21.13
CA GLU A 726 -4.23 -34.85 21.97
C GLU A 726 -3.40 -36.10 22.31
N LYS A 727 -4.04 -37.18 22.80
CA LYS A 727 -3.39 -38.42 23.24
C LYS A 727 -2.59 -39.08 22.12
N GLU A 728 -3.14 -39.13 20.92
CA GLU A 728 -2.47 -39.70 19.74
C GLU A 728 -1.40 -38.76 19.16
N GLY A 729 -1.17 -37.60 19.80
CA GLY A 729 -0.10 -36.67 19.47
C GLY A 729 -0.27 -35.98 18.12
N MET A 730 -1.53 -35.84 17.67
CA MET A 730 -1.93 -35.37 16.34
C MET A 730 -1.14 -34.14 15.91
N LYS A 731 -0.51 -34.21 14.74
CA LYS A 731 0.30 -33.10 14.21
C LYS A 731 -0.57 -32.00 13.60
N ARG A 732 -1.68 -32.40 12.97
CA ARG A 732 -2.58 -31.54 12.22
C ARG A 732 -4.02 -32.08 12.26
N PHE A 733 -4.97 -31.19 12.56
CA PHE A 733 -6.41 -31.48 12.54
C PHE A 733 -7.12 -30.46 11.65
N ASP A 734 -7.69 -30.92 10.52
CA ASP A 734 -8.30 -30.07 9.51
C ASP A 734 -9.83 -30.17 9.55
N VAL A 735 -10.50 -29.01 9.51
CA VAL A 735 -11.95 -28.87 9.31
C VAL A 735 -12.17 -27.96 8.11
N ASN A 736 -12.50 -28.58 6.98
CA ASN A 736 -12.67 -27.92 5.69
C ASN A 736 -14.15 -27.76 5.38
N THR A 737 -14.58 -26.54 5.06
CA THR A 737 -15.97 -26.23 4.68
C THR A 737 -16.00 -25.37 3.40
N PRO A 738 -17.11 -25.36 2.65
CA PRO A 738 -17.31 -24.45 1.51
C PRO A 738 -17.21 -22.93 1.80
N LEU A 739 -17.11 -22.49 3.06
CA LEU A 739 -17.00 -21.06 3.41
C LEU A 739 -15.60 -20.70 3.93
N ALA A 740 -15.05 -21.54 4.79
CA ALA A 740 -13.68 -21.42 5.31
C ALA A 740 -13.13 -22.77 5.78
N SER A 741 -11.81 -22.90 5.81
CA SER A 741 -11.07 -24.01 6.41
C SER A 741 -10.33 -23.58 7.68
N PHE A 742 -10.15 -24.55 8.58
CA PHE A 742 -9.30 -24.46 9.76
C PHE A 742 -8.34 -25.65 9.76
N SER A 743 -7.07 -25.41 10.01
CA SER A 743 -6.03 -26.43 10.24
C SER A 743 -5.35 -26.12 11.56
N PHE A 744 -5.61 -26.93 12.59
CA PHE A 744 -5.06 -26.78 13.92
C PHE A 744 -3.78 -27.61 14.07
N ASP A 745 -2.69 -26.99 14.51
CA ASP A 745 -1.47 -27.72 14.87
C ASP A 745 -1.60 -28.47 16.21
N LYS A 746 -0.62 -29.31 16.54
CA LYS A 746 -0.57 -30.07 17.80
C LYS A 746 -0.78 -29.20 19.05
N SER A 747 -0.16 -28.03 19.11
CA SER A 747 -0.22 -27.14 20.29
C SER A 747 -1.57 -26.42 20.37
N ALA A 748 -2.19 -26.11 19.23
CA ALA A 748 -3.54 -25.57 19.16
C ALA A 748 -4.59 -26.60 19.62
N ILE A 749 -4.41 -27.88 19.26
CA ILE A 749 -5.24 -29.00 19.76
C ILE A 749 -5.10 -29.15 21.28
N GLN A 750 -3.87 -29.09 21.81
CA GLN A 750 -3.59 -29.11 23.25
C GLN A 750 -4.26 -27.93 23.98
N GLU A 751 -4.18 -26.72 23.43
CA GLU A 751 -4.82 -25.54 24.02
C GLU A 751 -6.36 -25.61 23.94
N MET A 752 -6.90 -26.16 22.84
CA MET A 752 -8.35 -26.44 22.72
C MET A 752 -8.84 -27.34 23.83
N LYS A 753 -8.17 -28.48 24.04
CA LYS A 753 -8.50 -29.42 25.13
C LYS A 753 -8.30 -28.79 26.52
N THR A 754 -7.28 -27.95 26.69
CA THR A 754 -6.97 -27.32 27.98
C THR A 754 -8.02 -26.27 28.38
N GLN A 755 -8.54 -25.50 27.42
CA GLN A 755 -9.55 -24.47 27.70
C GLN A 755 -10.98 -25.01 27.69
N ALA A 756 -11.32 -25.94 26.78
CA ALA A 756 -12.67 -26.48 26.65
C ALA A 756 -12.92 -27.67 27.58
N SER A 757 -13.60 -27.40 28.71
CA SER A 757 -14.05 -28.42 29.68
C SER A 757 -15.32 -29.18 29.26
N GLU A 758 -15.86 -28.89 28.08
CA GLU A 758 -17.10 -29.44 27.53
C GLU A 758 -16.98 -29.48 25.98
N THR A 759 -18.07 -29.76 25.27
CA THR A 759 -18.08 -29.73 23.79
C THR A 759 -17.57 -28.39 23.23
N ALA A 760 -16.50 -28.44 22.43
CA ALA A 760 -16.04 -27.33 21.63
C ALA A 760 -16.83 -27.24 20.30
N ALA A 761 -16.98 -26.04 19.77
CA ALA A 761 -17.66 -25.76 18.52
C ALA A 761 -16.86 -24.74 17.70
N ILE A 762 -16.31 -25.19 16.58
CA ILE A 762 -15.72 -24.38 15.52
C ILE A 762 -16.86 -23.75 14.72
N LYS A 763 -16.87 -22.43 14.59
CA LYS A 763 -17.96 -21.67 13.98
C LYS A 763 -17.46 -20.71 12.91
N ILE A 764 -18.24 -20.63 11.83
CA ILE A 764 -18.07 -19.69 10.72
C ILE A 764 -19.37 -18.91 10.59
N LYS A 765 -19.33 -17.60 10.83
CA LYS A 765 -20.51 -16.73 10.76
C LYS A 765 -20.23 -15.49 9.88
N PRO A 766 -20.95 -15.26 8.77
CA PRO A 766 -20.80 -14.07 7.94
C PRO A 766 -21.06 -12.79 8.75
N VAL A 767 -20.30 -11.74 8.42
CA VAL A 767 -20.48 -10.40 8.98
C VAL A 767 -20.94 -9.47 7.85
N THR A 768 -22.25 -9.22 7.80
CA THR A 768 -22.88 -8.39 6.76
C THR A 768 -22.99 -6.91 7.13
N LYS A 769 -22.88 -6.57 8.42
CA LYS A 769 -22.83 -5.18 8.91
C LYS A 769 -21.39 -4.77 9.12
N LEU A 770 -20.85 -4.06 8.12
CA LEU A 770 -19.50 -3.50 8.12
C LEU A 770 -19.60 -1.97 8.15
N SER A 771 -18.67 -1.29 8.82
CA SER A 771 -18.55 0.17 8.70
C SER A 771 -18.00 0.54 7.32
N ASP A 772 -18.22 1.77 6.87
CA ASP A 772 -17.86 2.16 5.50
C ASP A 772 -16.35 2.11 5.24
N ALA A 773 -15.53 2.43 6.25
CA ALA A 773 -14.07 2.23 6.21
C ALA A 773 -13.67 0.76 5.95
N VAL A 774 -14.44 -0.21 6.45
CA VAL A 774 -14.22 -1.65 6.21
C VAL A 774 -14.66 -2.03 4.79
N LYS A 775 -15.77 -1.46 4.30
CA LYS A 775 -16.27 -1.69 2.92
C LYS A 775 -15.27 -1.20 1.86
N VAL A 776 -14.56 -0.09 2.10
CA VAL A 776 -13.55 0.45 1.15
C VAL A 776 -12.44 -0.57 0.84
N LEU A 777 -11.98 -1.33 1.84
CA LEU A 777 -10.87 -2.28 1.69
C LEU A 777 -11.31 -3.69 1.26
N ILE A 778 -12.51 -4.11 1.67
CA ILE A 778 -13.03 -5.46 1.43
C ILE A 778 -13.93 -5.53 0.19
N GLY A 779 -14.66 -4.46 -0.14
CA GLY A 779 -15.66 -4.44 -1.21
C GLY A 779 -16.78 -5.45 -0.95
N SER A 780 -17.15 -6.22 -1.98
CA SER A 780 -18.15 -7.29 -1.96
C SER A 780 -17.67 -8.62 -1.34
N ARG A 781 -16.38 -8.70 -0.96
CA ARG A 781 -15.71 -9.97 -0.62
C ARG A 781 -16.13 -10.50 0.75
N PRO A 782 -16.04 -11.83 0.98
CA PRO A 782 -16.57 -12.43 2.20
C PRO A 782 -15.83 -11.95 3.46
N VAL A 783 -16.62 -11.76 4.52
CA VAL A 783 -16.15 -11.49 5.89
C VAL A 783 -16.83 -12.47 6.84
N TYR A 784 -16.05 -13.18 7.65
CA TYR A 784 -16.53 -14.16 8.62
C TYR A 784 -15.96 -13.88 10.01
N ASP A 785 -16.82 -13.92 11.02
CA ASP A 785 -16.46 -14.17 12.41
C ASP A 785 -16.11 -15.66 12.54
N LEU A 786 -14.81 -15.94 12.65
CA LEU A 786 -14.23 -17.28 12.75
C LEU A 786 -13.90 -17.51 14.22
N THR A 787 -14.53 -18.49 14.87
CA THR A 787 -14.36 -18.71 16.32
C THR A 787 -14.30 -20.18 16.70
N VAL A 788 -13.60 -20.47 17.80
CA VAL A 788 -13.80 -21.70 18.58
C VAL A 788 -14.46 -21.32 19.89
N SER A 789 -15.58 -21.96 20.20
CA SER A 789 -16.39 -21.68 21.38
C SER A 789 -16.71 -22.95 22.16
N TYR A 790 -16.91 -22.85 23.47
CA TYR A 790 -17.28 -23.96 24.34
C TYR A 790 -18.26 -23.47 25.40
N GLN A 791 -18.97 -24.37 26.09
CA GLN A 791 -19.79 -24.00 27.24
C GLN A 791 -18.99 -24.15 28.54
N LYS A 792 -19.23 -23.23 29.48
CA LYS A 792 -18.74 -23.33 30.86
C LYS A 792 -19.76 -22.68 31.79
N ASN A 793 -20.29 -23.45 32.74
CA ASN A 793 -21.32 -23.02 33.68
C ASN A 793 -22.56 -22.43 32.97
N GLY A 794 -23.02 -23.07 31.89
CA GLY A 794 -24.18 -22.62 31.09
C GLY A 794 -23.96 -21.34 30.28
N LYS A 795 -22.73 -20.81 30.21
CA LYS A 795 -22.38 -19.62 29.40
C LYS A 795 -21.39 -19.99 28.30
N THR A 796 -21.60 -19.44 27.11
CA THR A 796 -20.66 -19.60 26.00
C THR A 796 -19.38 -18.82 26.25
N LYS A 797 -18.25 -19.52 26.17
CA LYS A 797 -16.88 -18.98 26.18
C LYS A 797 -16.24 -19.18 24.82
N TYR A 798 -15.16 -18.45 24.57
CA TYR A 798 -14.42 -18.46 23.31
C TYR A 798 -12.95 -18.71 23.61
N ILE A 799 -12.31 -19.52 22.77
CA ILE A 799 -10.85 -19.71 22.77
C ILE A 799 -10.29 -18.58 21.91
N THR A 800 -9.83 -17.52 22.57
CA THR A 800 -9.34 -16.30 21.91
C THR A 800 -7.82 -16.29 21.70
N ASN A 801 -7.09 -17.21 22.34
CA ASN A 801 -5.64 -17.38 22.18
C ASN A 801 -5.30 -18.88 22.27
N PHE A 802 -4.47 -19.36 21.34
CA PHE A 802 -4.00 -20.74 21.21
C PHE A 802 -2.59 -20.93 21.82
N GLY A 803 -2.06 -19.93 22.51
CA GLY A 803 -0.79 -20.01 23.23
C GLY A 803 0.39 -20.12 22.27
N LYS A 804 1.07 -21.27 22.28
CA LYS A 804 2.13 -21.61 21.30
C LYS A 804 1.57 -22.28 20.04
N GLY A 805 0.27 -22.57 19.99
CA GLY A 805 -0.40 -23.18 18.87
C GLY A 805 -0.80 -22.20 17.78
N VAL A 806 -0.77 -22.71 16.55
CA VAL A 806 -1.16 -22.01 15.34
C VAL A 806 -2.39 -22.68 14.72
N VAL A 807 -3.32 -21.84 14.28
CA VAL A 807 -4.45 -22.18 13.43
C VAL A 807 -4.20 -21.56 12.06
N THR A 808 -4.02 -22.39 11.04
CA THR A 808 -4.04 -21.94 9.65
C THR A 808 -5.50 -21.83 9.21
N LEU A 809 -5.88 -20.66 8.71
CA LEU A 809 -7.21 -20.35 8.22
C LEU A 809 -7.17 -20.18 6.70
N GLY A 810 -8.19 -20.67 6.00
CA GLY A 810 -8.43 -20.36 4.60
C GLY A 810 -9.84 -19.81 4.43
N VAL A 811 -9.98 -18.58 3.93
CA VAL A 811 -11.29 -18.01 3.57
C VAL A 811 -11.56 -18.33 2.11
N ALA A 812 -12.60 -19.12 1.84
CA ALA A 812 -12.90 -19.58 0.49
C ALA A 812 -13.45 -18.43 -0.37
N TYR A 813 -12.85 -18.22 -1.54
CA TYR A 813 -13.24 -17.17 -2.48
C TYR A 813 -12.69 -17.49 -3.86
N LYS A 814 -13.59 -17.51 -4.85
CA LYS A 814 -13.21 -17.48 -6.26
C LYS A 814 -13.00 -16.01 -6.61
N ALA A 815 -11.80 -15.67 -7.08
CA ALA A 815 -11.49 -14.32 -7.54
C ALA A 815 -12.47 -13.87 -8.64
N ASP A 816 -12.94 -12.63 -8.55
CA ASP A 816 -13.88 -12.03 -9.49
C ASP A 816 -13.21 -11.65 -10.83
N GLU A 817 -14.00 -11.42 -11.87
CA GLU A 817 -13.48 -11.08 -13.19
C GLU A 817 -12.67 -9.76 -13.17
N GLY A 818 -11.44 -9.81 -13.67
CA GLY A 818 -10.49 -8.69 -13.61
C GLY A 818 -9.58 -8.67 -12.38
N GLU A 819 -9.87 -9.45 -11.33
CA GLU A 819 -8.98 -9.55 -10.17
C GLU A 819 -7.68 -10.29 -10.50
N LYS A 820 -6.61 -9.92 -9.80
CA LYS A 820 -5.31 -10.62 -9.81
C LYS A 820 -5.07 -11.26 -8.45
N ILE A 821 -4.88 -12.57 -8.43
CA ILE A 821 -4.78 -13.38 -7.20
C ILE A 821 -3.64 -12.95 -6.27
N GLY A 822 -2.53 -12.43 -6.81
CA GLY A 822 -1.43 -11.88 -6.01
C GLY A 822 -1.80 -10.64 -5.17
N ASN A 823 -2.88 -9.94 -5.55
CA ASN A 823 -3.35 -8.72 -4.88
C ASN A 823 -4.45 -8.99 -3.84
N LEU A 824 -4.92 -10.23 -3.73
CA LEU A 824 -5.82 -10.66 -2.66
C LEU A 824 -5.00 -10.89 -1.39
N TYR A 825 -5.54 -10.44 -0.25
CA TYR A 825 -4.92 -10.59 1.07
C TYR A 825 -5.99 -10.73 2.16
N GLY A 826 -5.61 -11.38 3.26
CA GLY A 826 -6.45 -11.45 4.44
C GLY A 826 -6.53 -10.09 5.12
N VAL A 827 -7.71 -9.76 5.66
CA VAL A 827 -7.95 -8.56 6.49
C VAL A 827 -8.38 -9.01 7.87
N TYR A 828 -7.73 -8.49 8.91
CA TYR A 828 -8.23 -8.57 10.27
C TYR A 828 -9.17 -7.39 10.54
N VAL A 829 -10.34 -7.69 11.08
CA VAL A 829 -11.32 -6.70 11.53
C VAL A 829 -11.38 -6.75 13.05
N GLY A 830 -10.82 -5.72 13.70
CA GLY A 830 -10.88 -5.56 15.15
C GLY A 830 -12.29 -5.26 15.64
N ARG A 831 -12.61 -5.63 16.89
CA ARG A 831 -13.94 -5.41 17.49
C ARG A 831 -14.30 -3.92 17.68
N ASN A 832 -13.30 -3.05 17.63
CA ASN A 832 -13.43 -1.59 17.61
C ASN A 832 -13.51 -1.01 16.19
N GLY A 833 -13.62 -1.85 15.15
CA GLY A 833 -13.59 -1.43 13.75
C GLY A 833 -12.19 -1.15 13.18
N LYS A 834 -11.12 -1.26 13.97
CA LYS A 834 -9.75 -1.05 13.48
C LYS A 834 -9.36 -2.17 12.51
N LEU A 835 -8.90 -1.77 11.32
CA LEU A 835 -8.52 -2.67 10.24
C LEU A 835 -7.01 -2.92 10.24
N GLN A 836 -6.61 -4.13 9.84
CA GLN A 836 -5.21 -4.47 9.59
C GLN A 836 -5.10 -5.40 8.37
N LEU A 837 -4.31 -4.97 7.38
CA LEU A 837 -3.87 -5.82 6.26
C LEU A 837 -2.94 -6.91 6.77
N LEU A 838 -3.11 -8.14 6.29
CA LEU A 838 -2.32 -9.28 6.71
C LEU A 838 -1.26 -9.58 5.64
N ALA A 839 -0.07 -9.00 5.81
CA ALA A 839 1.03 -9.17 4.86
C ALA A 839 1.45 -10.65 4.74
N ASN A 840 1.35 -11.40 5.84
CA ASN A 840 1.52 -12.85 5.94
C ASN A 840 0.26 -13.64 5.50
N SER A 841 -0.30 -13.28 4.33
CA SER A 841 -1.40 -14.01 3.69
C SER A 841 -1.15 -14.16 2.18
N SER A 842 -1.61 -15.25 1.60
CA SER A 842 -1.56 -15.49 0.15
C SER A 842 -2.86 -16.11 -0.36
N TYR A 843 -3.07 -16.10 -1.68
CA TYR A 843 -4.17 -16.80 -2.34
C TYR A 843 -3.68 -18.15 -2.85
N ALA A 844 -4.25 -19.24 -2.34
CA ALA A 844 -3.91 -20.61 -2.72
C ALA A 844 -5.15 -21.51 -2.67
N GLY A 845 -5.28 -22.44 -3.62
CA GLY A 845 -6.34 -23.45 -3.61
C GLY A 845 -7.78 -22.90 -3.61
N GLY A 846 -8.02 -21.73 -4.23
CA GLY A 846 -9.34 -21.07 -4.23
C GLY A 846 -9.71 -20.42 -2.89
N SER A 847 -8.72 -20.11 -2.04
CA SER A 847 -8.89 -19.48 -0.74
C SER A 847 -7.79 -18.45 -0.47
N VAL A 848 -8.10 -17.45 0.34
CA VAL A 848 -7.06 -16.60 0.96
C VAL A 848 -6.66 -17.25 2.28
N ILE A 849 -5.41 -17.70 2.35
CA ILE A 849 -4.83 -18.44 3.48
C ILE A 849 -3.95 -17.55 4.36
N PHE A 850 -4.00 -17.76 5.68
CA PHE A 850 -3.17 -17.07 6.67
C PHE A 850 -3.13 -17.81 8.02
N SER A 851 -2.04 -17.64 8.76
CA SER A 851 -1.82 -18.30 10.07
C SER A 851 -2.16 -17.39 11.25
N ARG A 852 -2.62 -17.97 12.36
CA ARG A 852 -3.05 -17.25 13.57
C ARG A 852 -2.86 -18.01 14.89
N SER A 853 -2.46 -17.28 15.93
CA SER A 853 -2.54 -17.70 17.34
C SER A 853 -3.82 -17.23 18.04
N SER A 854 -4.68 -16.45 17.38
CA SER A 854 -5.94 -15.93 17.92
C SER A 854 -7.02 -15.88 16.84
N LEU A 855 -8.28 -16.07 17.24
CA LEU A 855 -9.44 -16.09 16.35
C LEU A 855 -10.31 -14.84 16.53
N SER A 856 -10.92 -14.38 15.42
CA SER A 856 -11.61 -13.09 15.30
C SER A 856 -12.43 -13.03 14.00
N THR A 857 -12.99 -11.86 13.71
CA THR A 857 -13.49 -11.51 12.38
C THR A 857 -12.34 -11.32 11.39
N TYR A 858 -12.43 -12.03 10.27
CA TYR A 858 -11.52 -11.94 9.14
C TYR A 858 -12.30 -11.79 7.84
N GLY A 859 -11.73 -11.06 6.88
CA GLY A 859 -12.27 -10.96 5.53
C GLY A 859 -11.17 -11.00 4.47
N ILE A 860 -11.58 -10.87 3.23
CA ILE A 860 -10.65 -10.75 2.09
C ILE A 860 -10.62 -9.30 1.63
N GLY A 861 -9.43 -8.71 1.69
CA GLY A 861 -9.14 -7.44 1.05
C GLY A 861 -8.60 -7.65 -0.35
N TYR A 862 -8.80 -6.65 -1.20
CA TYR A 862 -8.13 -6.52 -2.47
C TYR A 862 -7.57 -5.12 -2.56
N LYS A 863 -6.36 -4.99 -3.08
CA LYS A 863 -5.80 -3.70 -3.45
C LYS A 863 -5.79 -3.68 -4.96
N ALA A 864 -6.31 -2.62 -5.56
CA ALA A 864 -6.13 -2.39 -6.98
C ALA A 864 -4.64 -2.59 -7.32
N PRO A 865 -4.30 -3.16 -8.50
CA PRO A 865 -2.91 -3.36 -8.89
C PRO A 865 -2.13 -2.06 -8.66
N ALA A 866 -0.95 -2.18 -8.05
CA ALA A 866 -0.02 -1.06 -8.00
C ALA A 866 0.09 -0.46 -9.41
N PRO A 867 0.12 0.88 -9.55
CA PRO A 867 0.02 1.55 -10.85
C PRO A 867 0.96 0.89 -11.85
N ALA A 868 0.38 0.39 -12.95
CA ALA A 868 0.93 -0.75 -13.67
C ALA A 868 2.40 -0.52 -14.06
N PHE A 869 3.30 -1.21 -13.36
CA PHE A 869 4.73 -1.11 -13.57
C PHE A 869 5.07 -1.58 -14.99
N THR A 870 5.32 -0.63 -15.89
CA THR A 870 5.39 -0.87 -17.34
C THR A 870 6.56 -1.77 -17.70
N ASP A 871 7.63 -1.69 -16.91
CA ASP A 871 8.84 -2.50 -16.98
C ASP A 871 8.67 -3.95 -16.49
N THR A 872 7.55 -4.28 -15.86
CA THR A 872 7.28 -5.65 -15.35
C THR A 872 6.32 -6.45 -16.21
N ALA A 873 5.63 -5.84 -17.18
CA ALA A 873 4.47 -6.43 -17.86
C ALA A 873 4.72 -7.79 -18.55
N LYS A 874 5.97 -8.06 -18.98
CA LYS A 874 6.42 -9.34 -19.56
C LYS A 874 7.51 -10.03 -18.72
N HIS A 875 7.77 -9.54 -17.51
CA HIS A 875 8.86 -10.01 -16.66
C HIS A 875 8.43 -11.26 -15.88
N TRP A 876 9.29 -12.27 -15.79
CA TRP A 876 8.96 -13.59 -15.20
C TRP A 876 8.43 -13.49 -13.75
N ALA A 877 8.94 -12.53 -12.98
CA ALA A 877 8.56 -12.30 -11.58
C ALA A 877 7.30 -11.42 -11.40
N LYS A 878 6.54 -11.11 -12.46
CA LYS A 878 5.41 -10.16 -12.44
C LYS A 878 4.46 -10.37 -11.25
N ASP A 879 3.97 -11.60 -11.07
CA ASP A 879 3.03 -11.93 -9.99
C ASP A 879 3.65 -11.80 -8.59
N ASN A 880 4.96 -12.03 -8.47
CA ASN A 880 5.69 -11.93 -7.21
C ASN A 880 5.95 -10.45 -6.86
N ILE A 881 6.18 -9.62 -7.87
CA ILE A 881 6.30 -8.16 -7.75
C ILE A 881 4.95 -7.55 -7.34
N ASP A 882 3.86 -7.95 -8.00
CA ASP A 882 2.49 -7.55 -7.64
C ASP A 882 2.16 -7.92 -6.18
N PHE A 883 2.56 -9.13 -5.75
CA PHE A 883 2.38 -9.60 -4.38
C PHE A 883 3.07 -8.69 -3.33
N VAL A 884 4.34 -8.32 -3.54
CA VAL A 884 5.07 -7.47 -2.57
C VAL A 884 4.68 -5.99 -2.66
N ALA A 885 4.36 -5.49 -3.85
CA ALA A 885 3.99 -4.09 -4.07
C ALA A 885 2.59 -3.78 -3.54
N SER A 886 1.63 -4.68 -3.74
CA SER A 886 0.29 -4.56 -3.13
C SER A 886 0.38 -4.51 -1.60
N ARG A 887 1.28 -5.30 -1.00
CA ARG A 887 1.55 -5.30 0.47
C ARG A 887 2.49 -4.18 0.94
N SER A 888 2.96 -3.30 0.05
CA SER A 888 3.93 -2.22 0.33
C SER A 888 5.26 -2.69 0.94
N LEU A 889 5.61 -3.99 0.80
CA LEU A 889 6.84 -4.58 1.32
C LEU A 889 8.04 -4.03 0.55
N ILE A 890 7.99 -4.13 -0.78
CA ILE A 890 8.92 -3.50 -1.71
C ILE A 890 8.09 -2.56 -2.61
N THR A 891 8.39 -1.27 -2.59
CA THR A 891 7.74 -0.25 -3.43
C THR A 891 8.51 -0.05 -4.73
N GLY A 892 7.83 0.44 -5.79
CA GLY A 892 8.50 0.88 -7.01
C GLY A 892 9.44 2.07 -6.76
N ILE A 893 10.36 2.32 -7.69
CA ILE A 893 11.27 3.49 -7.62
C ILE A 893 10.57 4.79 -8.04
N ASN A 894 9.44 4.67 -8.75
CA ASN A 894 8.48 5.73 -9.03
C ASN A 894 7.08 5.09 -9.27
N SER A 895 6.10 5.88 -9.71
CA SER A 895 4.71 5.42 -9.94
C SER A 895 4.49 4.53 -11.17
N LYS A 896 5.48 4.35 -12.06
CA LYS A 896 5.39 3.54 -13.29
C LYS A 896 6.52 2.51 -13.46
N THR A 897 7.54 2.53 -12.60
CA THR A 897 8.74 1.69 -12.73
C THR A 897 9.05 0.95 -11.43
N PHE A 898 9.20 -0.37 -11.50
CA PHE A 898 9.62 -1.19 -10.36
C PHE A 898 11.14 -1.45 -10.33
N ALA A 899 11.81 -1.44 -11.48
CA ALA A 899 13.17 -1.88 -11.71
C ALA A 899 13.42 -3.32 -11.19
N PRO A 900 12.83 -4.37 -11.81
CA PRO A 900 12.90 -5.75 -11.34
C PRO A 900 14.34 -6.29 -11.26
N ASP A 901 15.15 -6.03 -12.27
CA ASP A 901 16.53 -6.51 -12.37
C ASP A 901 17.55 -5.67 -11.58
N MET A 902 17.13 -4.54 -11.00
CA MET A 902 18.01 -3.73 -10.16
C MET A 902 18.31 -4.46 -8.84
N ALA A 903 19.59 -4.47 -8.45
CA ALA A 903 20.04 -5.04 -7.18
C ALA A 903 19.38 -4.35 -5.97
N ILE A 904 18.83 -5.13 -5.04
CA ILE A 904 18.20 -4.62 -3.81
C ILE A 904 19.25 -4.20 -2.77
N THR A 905 18.95 -3.17 -1.97
CA THR A 905 19.85 -2.73 -0.89
C THR A 905 19.59 -3.47 0.42
N ARG A 906 20.61 -3.51 1.30
CA ARG A 906 20.50 -4.03 2.69
C ARG A 906 19.34 -3.38 3.44
N ALA A 907 19.19 -2.05 3.35
CA ALA A 907 18.11 -1.31 3.98
C ALA A 907 16.71 -1.69 3.45
N ASP A 908 16.53 -1.75 2.13
CA ASP A 908 15.23 -2.04 1.50
C ASP A 908 14.71 -3.44 1.88
N PHE A 909 15.58 -4.44 1.87
CA PHE A 909 15.20 -5.81 2.19
C PHE A 909 14.82 -5.99 3.66
N LEU A 910 15.56 -5.37 4.58
CA LEU A 910 15.24 -5.42 6.02
C LEU A 910 13.97 -4.64 6.34
N MET A 911 13.73 -3.51 5.67
CA MET A 911 12.44 -2.81 5.74
C MET A 911 11.30 -3.70 5.23
N ALA A 912 11.51 -4.48 4.15
CA ALA A 912 10.51 -5.44 3.68
C ALA A 912 10.24 -6.57 4.70
N LEU A 913 11.27 -7.12 5.34
CA LEU A 913 11.12 -8.13 6.40
C LEU A 913 10.44 -7.58 7.65
N GLY A 914 10.81 -6.37 8.08
CA GLY A 914 10.19 -5.69 9.21
C GLY A 914 8.70 -5.43 8.97
N LYS A 915 8.34 -4.88 7.80
CA LYS A 915 6.93 -4.72 7.39
C LYS A 915 6.19 -6.06 7.32
N LEU A 916 6.83 -7.11 6.78
CA LEU A 916 6.22 -8.44 6.67
C LEU A 916 5.94 -9.06 8.05
N SER A 917 6.81 -8.84 9.03
CA SER A 917 6.62 -9.32 10.41
C SER A 917 5.46 -8.63 11.14
N GLY A 918 5.01 -7.47 10.66
CA GLY A 918 4.02 -6.63 11.35
C GLY A 918 4.50 -6.08 12.70
N THR A 919 5.81 -6.08 12.95
CA THR A 919 6.41 -5.62 14.21
C THR A 919 6.25 -4.11 14.39
N ASP A 920 6.07 -3.69 15.65
CA ASP A 920 6.04 -2.28 15.99
C ASP A 920 7.46 -1.74 16.15
N VAL A 921 7.91 -0.95 15.16
CA VAL A 921 9.23 -0.33 15.15
C VAL A 921 9.27 1.07 15.78
N SER A 922 8.17 1.59 16.33
CA SER A 922 8.10 2.93 16.92
C SER A 922 9.10 3.16 18.07
N SER A 923 9.48 2.09 18.77
CA SER A 923 10.49 2.13 19.85
C SER A 923 11.94 2.25 19.37
N TYR A 924 12.21 2.14 18.07
CA TYR A 924 13.55 2.25 17.48
C TYR A 924 13.72 3.62 16.83
N ASN A 925 13.93 4.64 17.68
CA ASN A 925 13.96 6.05 17.29
C ASN A 925 15.39 6.61 17.09
N THR A 926 16.43 5.85 17.42
CA THR A 926 17.84 6.21 17.24
C THR A 926 18.62 5.05 16.63
N SER A 927 19.61 5.38 15.80
CA SER A 927 20.57 4.43 15.21
C SER A 927 21.82 4.32 16.08
N ARG A 928 22.37 3.12 16.23
CA ARG A 928 23.73 2.90 16.76
C ARG A 928 24.82 3.08 15.71
N PHE A 929 24.43 3.13 14.43
CA PHE A 929 25.34 3.21 13.29
C PHE A 929 25.46 4.64 12.77
N THR A 930 26.69 5.06 12.49
CA THR A 930 27.06 6.43 12.06
C THR A 930 26.57 6.76 10.65
N ASP A 931 26.44 5.75 9.78
CA ASP A 931 26.02 5.88 8.38
C ASP A 931 24.50 5.77 8.16
N VAL A 932 23.74 5.44 9.22
CA VAL A 932 22.26 5.36 9.18
C VAL A 932 21.67 6.62 9.84
N LYS A 933 21.37 7.61 8.99
CA LYS A 933 20.74 8.88 9.38
C LYS A 933 19.35 8.68 10.00
N SER A 934 18.95 9.56 10.93
CA SER A 934 17.64 9.54 11.59
C SER A 934 16.45 9.67 10.64
N ASN A 935 16.63 10.36 9.52
CA ASN A 935 15.61 10.50 8.46
C ASN A 935 15.57 9.35 7.45
N ASN A 936 16.39 8.31 7.60
CA ASN A 936 16.34 7.13 6.74
C ASN A 936 15.09 6.29 7.08
N PRO A 937 14.16 6.05 6.14
CA PRO A 937 12.91 5.31 6.40
C PRO A 937 13.13 3.85 6.82
N ALA A 938 14.33 3.29 6.58
CA ALA A 938 14.71 1.96 7.03
C ALA A 938 15.34 1.93 8.43
N MET A 939 15.68 3.08 9.06
CA MET A 939 16.46 3.15 10.31
C MET A 939 15.87 2.29 11.43
N SER A 940 14.58 2.47 11.74
CA SER A 940 13.89 1.71 12.80
C SER A 940 13.82 0.20 12.50
N TYR A 941 13.77 -0.17 11.21
CA TYR A 941 13.79 -1.57 10.76
C TYR A 941 15.20 -2.18 10.80
N ILE A 942 16.25 -1.40 10.53
CA ILE A 942 17.65 -1.82 10.66
C ILE A 942 17.96 -2.11 12.13
N GLU A 943 17.60 -1.21 13.04
CA GLU A 943 17.80 -1.38 14.48
C GLU A 943 16.98 -2.54 15.06
N TRP A 944 15.73 -2.70 14.63
CA TRP A 944 14.94 -3.89 14.93
C TRP A 944 15.64 -5.17 14.45
N ALA A 945 16.13 -5.20 13.21
CA ALA A 945 16.78 -6.39 12.64
C ALA A 945 18.07 -6.75 13.38
N VAL A 946 18.87 -5.75 13.76
CA VAL A 946 20.12 -5.94 14.53
C VAL A 946 19.82 -6.40 15.95
N LYS A 947 18.84 -5.80 16.64
CA LYS A 947 18.43 -6.22 17.99
C LYS A 947 17.89 -7.64 18.03
N ASN A 948 17.20 -8.08 16.97
CA ASN A 948 16.70 -9.44 16.82
C ASN A 948 17.70 -10.41 16.15
N GLN A 949 18.97 -10.01 16.00
CA GLN A 949 20.05 -10.84 15.44
C GLN A 949 19.80 -11.37 14.01
N ILE A 950 18.93 -10.69 13.25
CA ILE A 950 18.65 -11.00 11.84
C ILE A 950 19.87 -10.66 10.97
N VAL A 951 20.54 -9.56 11.31
CA VAL A 951 21.68 -8.99 10.58
C VAL A 951 22.68 -8.38 11.56
N GLN A 952 23.90 -8.12 11.10
CA GLN A 952 24.93 -7.37 11.82
C GLN A 952 25.42 -6.19 10.96
N GLY A 953 26.04 -5.20 11.60
CA GLY A 953 26.77 -4.13 10.88
C GLY A 953 28.00 -4.64 10.15
N ILE A 954 28.65 -3.77 9.38
CA ILE A 954 29.81 -4.12 8.54
C ILE A 954 31.17 -3.87 9.22
N GLY A 955 31.16 -3.40 10.47
CA GLY A 955 32.35 -2.96 11.22
C GLY A 955 32.34 -1.45 11.45
N ASN A 956 33.30 -0.93 12.22
CA ASN A 956 33.54 0.52 12.39
C ASN A 956 32.32 1.40 12.77
N ASN A 957 31.32 0.83 13.45
CA ASN A 957 30.00 1.44 13.71
C ASN A 957 29.19 1.82 12.45
N GLU A 958 29.43 1.15 11.32
CA GLU A 958 28.68 1.29 10.07
C GLU A 958 27.76 0.08 9.80
N PHE A 959 26.68 0.31 9.06
CA PHE A 959 25.71 -0.71 8.66
C PHE A 959 25.73 -1.05 7.16
N GLY A 960 26.09 -0.08 6.32
CA GLY A 960 26.03 -0.13 4.87
C GLY A 960 24.61 -0.12 4.29
N PRO A 961 23.71 0.81 4.65
CA PRO A 961 22.29 0.75 4.26
C PRO A 961 22.07 0.71 2.75
N GLY A 962 22.89 1.44 1.97
CA GLY A 962 22.82 1.48 0.51
C GLY A 962 23.57 0.33 -0.21
N GLN A 963 24.34 -0.50 0.50
CA GLN A 963 25.07 -1.61 -0.11
C GLN A 963 24.10 -2.64 -0.69
N LYS A 964 24.50 -3.28 -1.79
CA LYS A 964 23.71 -4.35 -2.43
C LYS A 964 23.92 -5.67 -1.70
N ILE A 965 22.85 -6.45 -1.55
CA ILE A 965 22.91 -7.74 -0.84
C ILE A 965 23.35 -8.84 -1.81
N SER A 966 24.35 -9.63 -1.45
CA SER A 966 24.66 -10.86 -2.19
C SER A 966 23.64 -11.97 -1.90
N ARG A 967 23.49 -12.93 -2.82
CA ARG A 967 22.52 -14.03 -2.66
C ARG A 967 22.78 -14.89 -1.42
N GLN A 968 24.04 -15.09 -1.03
CA GLN A 968 24.37 -15.82 0.21
C GLN A 968 24.02 -15.02 1.48
N GLU A 969 24.20 -13.70 1.48
CA GLU A 969 23.76 -12.84 2.60
C GLU A 969 22.24 -12.81 2.71
N MET A 970 21.52 -12.77 1.59
CA MET A 970 20.06 -12.83 1.59
C MET A 970 19.54 -14.14 2.19
N ALA A 971 20.17 -15.28 1.88
CA ALA A 971 19.86 -16.56 2.52
C ALA A 971 20.10 -16.53 4.04
N VAL A 972 21.21 -15.94 4.49
CA VAL A 972 21.51 -15.76 5.93
C VAL A 972 20.47 -14.87 6.62
N MET A 973 20.11 -13.73 6.03
CA MET A 973 19.08 -12.84 6.58
C MET A 973 17.71 -13.53 6.66
N MET A 974 17.30 -14.27 5.64
CA MET A 974 16.05 -15.04 5.66
C MET A 974 16.05 -16.16 6.71
N HIS A 975 17.18 -16.87 6.86
CA HIS A 975 17.33 -17.92 7.87
C HIS A 975 17.27 -17.36 9.30
N ASN A 976 17.96 -16.25 9.55
CA ASN A 976 17.94 -15.60 10.86
C ASN A 976 16.58 -14.94 11.13
N TYR A 977 15.92 -14.36 10.12
CA TYR A 977 14.55 -13.83 10.23
C TYR A 977 13.57 -14.92 10.65
N ALA A 978 13.62 -16.10 10.03
CA ALA A 978 12.77 -17.24 10.43
C ALA A 978 12.99 -17.63 11.91
N LYS A 979 14.26 -17.74 12.34
CA LYS A 979 14.63 -18.01 13.75
C LYS A 979 14.10 -16.94 14.69
N ALA A 980 14.35 -15.66 14.39
CA ALA A 980 13.97 -14.52 15.22
C ALA A 980 12.45 -14.36 15.39
N THR A 981 11.68 -14.73 14.36
CA THR A 981 10.21 -14.71 14.38
C THR A 981 9.57 -16.04 14.82
N GLY A 982 10.39 -17.04 15.17
CA GLY A 982 9.94 -18.34 15.69
C GLY A 982 9.41 -19.32 14.64
N TYR A 983 9.51 -19.00 13.34
CA TYR A 983 9.17 -19.94 12.28
C TYR A 983 10.18 -21.08 12.21
N LYS A 984 9.65 -22.31 12.08
CA LYS A 984 10.45 -23.50 11.79
C LYS A 984 10.42 -23.72 10.29
N LEU A 985 11.57 -23.67 9.65
CA LEU A 985 11.68 -23.97 8.22
C LEU A 985 11.68 -25.49 8.02
N PRO A 986 10.74 -26.05 7.22
CA PRO A 986 10.73 -27.47 6.89
C PRO A 986 11.85 -27.84 5.90
N VAL A 987 12.17 -29.13 5.86
CA VAL A 987 12.91 -29.75 4.76
C VAL A 987 11.88 -30.14 3.71
N SER A 988 11.44 -29.16 2.92
CA SER A 988 10.41 -29.36 1.91
C SER A 988 10.91 -30.06 0.63
N ILE A 989 12.20 -29.91 0.33
CA ILE A 989 12.88 -30.34 -0.88
C ILE A 989 14.14 -31.14 -0.48
N GLU A 990 14.48 -32.14 -1.28
CA GLU A 990 15.75 -32.87 -1.18
C GLU A 990 16.94 -31.92 -1.38
N ALA A 991 17.98 -32.03 -0.55
CA ALA A 991 19.14 -31.15 -0.65
C ALA A 991 19.89 -31.40 -1.97
N VAL A 992 20.21 -30.33 -2.69
CA VAL A 992 21.00 -30.41 -3.93
C VAL A 992 22.32 -29.68 -3.73
N THR A 993 23.44 -30.39 -3.90
CA THR A 993 24.76 -29.76 -3.89
C THR A 993 24.94 -28.96 -5.18
N PHE A 994 24.85 -27.62 -5.07
CA PHE A 994 25.13 -26.71 -6.18
C PHE A 994 26.57 -26.90 -6.70
N SER A 995 26.75 -26.80 -8.02
CA SER A 995 28.07 -26.98 -8.67
C SER A 995 29.09 -25.92 -8.27
N ASP A 996 28.63 -24.75 -7.85
CA ASP A 996 29.44 -23.65 -7.34
C ASP A 996 29.46 -23.56 -5.81
N SER A 997 29.05 -24.61 -5.10
CA SER A 997 29.00 -24.69 -3.62
C SER A 997 30.34 -24.37 -2.92
N VAL A 998 31.47 -24.59 -3.60
CA VAL A 998 32.80 -24.18 -3.11
C VAL A 998 32.98 -22.65 -2.99
N LYS A 999 32.18 -21.86 -3.72
CA LYS A 999 32.17 -20.39 -3.65
C LYS A 999 31.28 -19.84 -2.52
N ILE A 1000 30.46 -20.69 -1.89
CA ILE A 1000 29.61 -20.28 -0.76
C ILE A 1000 30.48 -20.12 0.47
N ALA A 1001 30.48 -18.91 1.06
CA ALA A 1001 31.26 -18.61 2.25
C ALA A 1001 30.85 -19.51 3.43
N ALA A 1002 31.81 -19.89 4.28
CA ALA A 1002 31.58 -20.86 5.37
C ALA A 1002 30.42 -20.46 6.30
N TYR A 1003 30.27 -19.17 6.61
CA TYR A 1003 29.18 -18.65 7.44
C TYR A 1003 27.79 -18.80 6.81
N ALA A 1004 27.69 -18.94 5.49
CA ALA A 1004 26.43 -18.98 4.75
C ALA A 1004 25.96 -20.40 4.40
N LYS A 1005 26.84 -21.42 4.46
CA LYS A 1005 26.53 -22.79 3.98
C LYS A 1005 25.30 -23.41 4.65
N ASP A 1006 25.18 -23.27 5.96
CA ASP A 1006 24.03 -23.76 6.75
C ASP A 1006 22.72 -23.04 6.35
N ALA A 1007 22.77 -21.71 6.20
CA ALA A 1007 21.63 -20.91 5.79
C ALA A 1007 21.19 -21.20 4.36
N VAL A 1008 22.13 -21.30 3.41
CA VAL A 1008 21.82 -21.64 2.00
C VAL A 1008 21.20 -23.03 1.91
N THR A 1009 21.76 -24.02 2.62
CA THR A 1009 21.20 -25.39 2.63
C THR A 1009 19.79 -25.40 3.21
N THR A 1010 19.58 -24.75 4.36
CA THR A 1010 18.27 -24.67 5.01
C THR A 1010 17.22 -23.96 4.15
N ILE A 1011 17.57 -22.83 3.54
CA ILE A 1011 16.67 -22.02 2.70
C ILE A 1011 16.38 -22.70 1.35
N GLN A 1012 17.33 -23.48 0.82
CA GLN A 1012 17.11 -24.36 -0.34
C GLN A 1012 16.16 -25.51 0.00
N GLN A 1013 16.43 -26.25 1.07
CA GLN A 1013 15.57 -27.35 1.51
C GLN A 1013 14.15 -26.87 1.83
N ALA A 1014 13.99 -25.67 2.39
CA ALA A 1014 12.70 -25.03 2.59
C ALA A 1014 11.99 -24.61 1.28
N GLY A 1015 12.70 -24.58 0.14
CA GLY A 1015 12.17 -24.15 -1.15
C GLY A 1015 12.04 -22.64 -1.33
N ILE A 1016 12.68 -21.85 -0.46
CA ILE A 1016 12.60 -20.38 -0.47
C ILE A 1016 13.55 -19.78 -1.52
N MET A 1017 14.78 -20.28 -1.63
CA MET A 1017 15.72 -19.96 -2.73
C MET A 1017 16.10 -21.22 -3.49
N GLN A 1018 15.98 -21.18 -4.81
CA GLN A 1018 15.95 -22.37 -5.66
C GLN A 1018 17.13 -22.47 -6.64
N GLY A 1019 18.02 -21.47 -6.65
CA GLY A 1019 19.15 -21.37 -7.58
C GLY A 1019 18.77 -20.74 -8.93
N LYS A 1020 19.76 -20.36 -9.74
CA LYS A 1020 19.56 -19.64 -11.01
C LYS A 1020 19.40 -20.54 -12.24
N GLY A 1021 19.31 -21.86 -12.05
CA GLY A 1021 19.34 -22.87 -13.12
C GLY A 1021 20.71 -23.51 -13.28
N ASN A 1022 20.80 -24.57 -14.09
CA ASN A 1022 22.05 -25.34 -14.34
C ASN A 1022 22.83 -25.76 -13.08
N ASN A 1023 22.12 -26.03 -11.98
CA ASN A 1023 22.67 -26.34 -10.66
C ASN A 1023 23.60 -25.26 -10.04
N ILE A 1024 23.40 -23.97 -10.37
CA ILE A 1024 24.18 -22.84 -9.85
C ILE A 1024 23.39 -22.06 -8.79
N PHE A 1025 24.03 -21.75 -7.65
CA PHE A 1025 23.48 -20.87 -6.62
C PHE A 1025 23.82 -19.38 -6.84
N ASP A 1026 25.04 -19.12 -7.32
CA ASP A 1026 25.63 -17.80 -7.56
C ASP A 1026 25.74 -16.93 -6.28
N PRO A 1027 26.54 -17.37 -5.27
CA PRO A 1027 26.52 -16.81 -3.92
C PRO A 1027 26.94 -15.35 -3.81
N ASN A 1028 27.86 -14.90 -4.66
CA ASN A 1028 28.46 -13.56 -4.61
C ASN A 1028 27.74 -12.56 -5.53
N SER A 1029 26.84 -13.00 -6.40
CA SER A 1029 26.01 -12.09 -7.20
C SER A 1029 25.07 -11.30 -6.30
N SER A 1030 24.85 -10.03 -6.65
CA SER A 1030 23.80 -9.22 -6.03
C SER A 1030 22.42 -9.80 -6.33
N ALA A 1031 21.58 -9.91 -5.30
CA ALA A 1031 20.19 -10.31 -5.45
C ALA A 1031 19.37 -9.17 -6.06
N THR A 1032 18.53 -9.48 -7.06
CA THR A 1032 17.67 -8.49 -7.71
C THR A 1032 16.38 -8.25 -6.90
N ARG A 1033 15.68 -7.15 -7.19
CA ARG A 1033 14.36 -6.86 -6.61
C ARG A 1033 13.32 -7.92 -7.01
N ALA A 1034 13.42 -8.50 -8.21
CA ALA A 1034 12.61 -9.64 -8.66
C ALA A 1034 12.89 -10.93 -7.85
N GLU A 1035 14.16 -11.26 -7.61
CA GLU A 1035 14.56 -12.38 -6.77
C GLU A 1035 14.02 -12.20 -5.34
N ALA A 1036 14.26 -11.02 -4.74
CA ALA A 1036 13.76 -10.67 -3.39
C ALA A 1036 12.24 -10.78 -3.27
N SER A 1037 11.49 -10.30 -4.29
CA SER A 1037 10.03 -10.40 -4.34
C SER A 1037 9.55 -11.85 -4.34
N THR A 1038 10.22 -12.69 -5.11
CA THR A 1038 9.94 -14.13 -5.23
C THR A 1038 10.24 -14.87 -3.92
N ILE A 1039 11.38 -14.57 -3.29
CA ILE A 1039 11.82 -15.13 -2.00
C ILE A 1039 10.83 -14.78 -0.88
N LEU A 1040 10.41 -13.52 -0.79
CA LEU A 1040 9.42 -13.06 0.20
C LEU A 1040 8.07 -13.78 0.03
N ARG A 1041 7.58 -13.93 -1.21
CA ARG A 1041 6.33 -14.64 -1.48
C ARG A 1041 6.42 -16.12 -1.11
N ARG A 1042 7.45 -16.84 -1.59
CA ARG A 1042 7.66 -18.25 -1.26
C ARG A 1042 7.77 -18.48 0.25
N PHE A 1043 8.46 -17.58 0.96
CA PHE A 1043 8.50 -17.63 2.42
C PHE A 1043 7.12 -17.51 3.06
N VAL A 1044 6.30 -16.53 2.64
CA VAL A 1044 4.95 -16.34 3.17
C VAL A 1044 4.07 -17.56 2.92
N GLU A 1045 4.09 -18.08 1.69
CA GLU A 1045 3.29 -19.25 1.32
C GLU A 1045 3.73 -20.50 2.11
N LEU A 1046 5.03 -20.72 2.27
CA LEU A 1046 5.60 -21.82 3.05
C LEU A 1046 5.20 -21.79 4.53
N VAL A 1047 5.27 -20.64 5.20
CA VAL A 1047 4.94 -20.54 6.64
C VAL A 1047 3.43 -20.56 6.93
N ILE A 1048 2.60 -20.57 5.88
CA ILE A 1048 1.15 -20.78 6.00
C ILE A 1048 0.79 -22.24 5.68
N ASP A 1049 1.30 -22.79 4.57
CA ASP A 1049 1.22 -24.22 4.22
C ASP A 1049 2.53 -24.67 3.55
N GLU A 1050 3.30 -25.50 4.24
CA GLU A 1050 4.56 -26.07 3.74
C GLU A 1050 4.40 -26.84 2.41
N GLY A 1051 3.17 -27.26 2.08
CA GLY A 1051 2.82 -27.90 0.82
C GLY A 1051 3.06 -27.02 -0.42
N THR A 1052 3.11 -25.70 -0.26
CA THR A 1052 3.30 -24.72 -1.35
C THR A 1052 4.69 -24.76 -1.98
N ALA A 1053 5.70 -25.31 -1.29
CA ALA A 1053 7.05 -25.49 -1.85
C ALA A 1053 7.19 -26.67 -2.83
N ARG A 1054 6.08 -27.26 -3.30
CA ARG A 1054 6.05 -28.44 -4.19
C ARG A 1054 5.07 -28.29 -5.34
N GLY A 1055 5.18 -29.19 -6.31
CA GLY A 1055 4.50 -29.10 -7.60
C GLY A 1055 5.25 -28.12 -8.50
N TRP A 1056 4.49 -27.31 -9.24
CA TRP A 1056 5.03 -26.27 -10.11
C TRP A 1056 5.80 -25.21 -9.32
N SER A 1057 7.06 -25.01 -9.70
CA SER A 1057 7.92 -24.01 -9.07
C SER A 1057 8.83 -23.37 -10.11
N GLN A 1058 8.91 -22.04 -10.12
CA GLN A 1058 9.99 -21.35 -10.82
C GLN A 1058 11.26 -21.38 -9.97
N ASN A 1059 12.43 -21.44 -10.62
CA ASN A 1059 13.70 -21.16 -9.98
C ASN A 1059 13.92 -19.64 -9.83
N ASP A 1060 15.09 -19.20 -9.37
CA ASP A 1060 15.37 -17.79 -9.09
C ASP A 1060 15.70 -16.97 -10.38
N SER A 1061 15.68 -17.63 -11.54
CA SER A 1061 15.77 -17.02 -12.89
C SER A 1061 14.46 -17.13 -13.67
N GLY A 1062 13.35 -17.47 -13.02
CA GLY A 1062 12.02 -17.60 -13.66
C GLY A 1062 11.78 -18.86 -14.49
N GLN A 1063 12.72 -19.80 -14.51
CA GLN A 1063 12.57 -21.06 -15.27
C GLN A 1063 11.73 -22.05 -14.48
N TRP A 1064 10.72 -22.64 -15.11
CA TRP A 1064 9.84 -23.62 -14.48
C TRP A 1064 10.52 -24.97 -14.28
N ARG A 1065 10.13 -25.64 -13.20
CA ARG A 1065 10.41 -27.04 -12.89
C ARG A 1065 9.27 -27.63 -12.07
N TYR A 1066 9.26 -28.95 -11.92
CA TYR A 1066 8.30 -29.64 -11.07
C TYR A 1066 9.02 -30.33 -9.90
N ILE A 1067 8.69 -29.93 -8.68
CA ILE A 1067 9.13 -30.60 -7.46
C ILE A 1067 8.07 -31.65 -7.16
N ASN A 1068 8.42 -32.92 -7.27
CA ASN A 1068 7.48 -33.98 -7.02
C ASN A 1068 7.02 -34.00 -5.56
N VAL A 1069 6.01 -34.82 -5.32
CA VAL A 1069 5.53 -35.17 -4.00
C VAL A 1069 6.65 -35.52 -3.01
N SER A 1070 7.65 -36.33 -3.38
CA SER A 1070 8.77 -36.67 -2.48
C SER A 1070 9.75 -35.53 -2.15
N GLY A 1071 9.56 -34.32 -2.69
CA GLY A 1071 10.49 -33.20 -2.54
C GLY A 1071 11.65 -33.24 -3.52
N LYS A 1072 11.63 -34.16 -4.50
CA LYS A 1072 12.68 -34.33 -5.51
C LYS A 1072 12.25 -33.64 -6.81
N THR A 1073 13.16 -32.96 -7.49
CA THR A 1073 12.83 -32.36 -8.79
C THR A 1073 12.70 -33.44 -9.89
N VAL A 1074 11.78 -33.22 -10.83
CA VAL A 1074 11.47 -34.17 -11.91
C VAL A 1074 12.40 -33.94 -13.10
N THR A 1075 12.85 -35.04 -13.70
CA THR A 1075 13.54 -35.07 -14.99
C THR A 1075 12.84 -36.06 -15.91
N GLY A 1076 12.91 -35.84 -17.23
CA GLY A 1076 12.18 -36.63 -18.23
C GLY A 1076 10.69 -36.29 -18.32
N TRP A 1077 9.88 -37.28 -18.70
CA TRP A 1077 8.44 -37.11 -18.92
C TRP A 1077 7.62 -37.01 -17.62
N LEU A 1078 6.63 -36.13 -17.61
CA LEU A 1078 5.62 -36.01 -16.55
C LEU A 1078 4.24 -35.72 -17.16
N THR A 1079 3.19 -36.27 -16.57
CA THR A 1079 1.79 -35.89 -16.88
C THR A 1079 1.19 -35.23 -15.64
N VAL A 1080 0.52 -34.08 -15.81
CA VAL A 1080 -0.12 -33.31 -14.75
C VAL A 1080 -1.53 -32.92 -15.21
N GLY A 1081 -2.56 -33.58 -14.67
CA GLY A 1081 -3.90 -33.51 -15.25
C GLY A 1081 -3.93 -34.25 -16.58
N ASP A 1082 -4.53 -33.63 -17.60
CA ASP A 1082 -4.58 -34.17 -18.96
C ASP A 1082 -3.33 -33.77 -19.80
N ASP A 1083 -2.53 -32.82 -19.31
CA ASP A 1083 -1.36 -32.27 -20.01
C ASP A 1083 -0.08 -33.05 -19.72
N ARG A 1084 0.78 -33.20 -20.75
CA ARG A 1084 2.08 -33.87 -20.66
C ARG A 1084 3.22 -32.89 -20.89
N TYR A 1085 4.29 -33.03 -20.12
CA TYR A 1085 5.45 -32.13 -20.05
C TYR A 1085 6.76 -32.91 -20.11
N TYR A 1086 7.84 -32.24 -20.48
CA TYR A 1086 9.19 -32.80 -20.42
C TYR A 1086 10.16 -31.88 -19.67
N PHE A 1087 10.99 -32.48 -18.82
CA PHE A 1087 11.99 -31.81 -18.00
C PHE A 1087 13.39 -32.29 -18.40
N THR A 1088 14.31 -31.35 -18.54
CA THR A 1088 15.72 -31.61 -18.87
C THR A 1088 16.44 -32.37 -17.75
N ALA A 1089 17.65 -32.86 -18.03
CA ALA A 1089 18.52 -33.46 -16.99
C ALA A 1089 18.87 -32.49 -15.84
N ASN A 1090 18.77 -31.17 -16.08
CA ASN A 1090 18.96 -30.10 -15.09
C ASN A 1090 17.65 -29.68 -14.40
N ASP A 1091 16.62 -30.54 -14.40
CA ASP A 1091 15.27 -30.34 -13.84
C ASP A 1091 14.38 -29.23 -14.44
N LEU A 1092 14.88 -28.48 -15.42
CA LEU A 1092 14.14 -27.40 -16.07
C LEU A 1092 13.12 -27.90 -17.08
N MET A 1093 11.91 -27.36 -17.06
CA MET A 1093 10.83 -27.61 -18.01
C MET A 1093 11.19 -27.12 -19.42
N VAL A 1094 10.77 -27.87 -20.44
CA VAL A 1094 10.87 -27.49 -21.85
C VAL A 1094 9.60 -26.75 -22.28
N SER A 1095 9.74 -25.61 -22.95
CA SER A 1095 8.63 -24.82 -23.51
C SER A 1095 9.03 -24.04 -24.75
N GLY A 1096 8.02 -23.71 -25.57
CA GLY A 1096 8.09 -22.83 -26.74
C GLY A 1096 9.00 -23.32 -27.87
N LYS A 1097 9.23 -24.64 -28.00
CA LYS A 1097 10.19 -25.18 -28.98
C LYS A 1097 10.02 -26.66 -29.29
N TRP A 1098 10.59 -27.06 -30.43
CA TRP A 1098 10.91 -28.44 -30.75
C TRP A 1098 12.04 -29.00 -29.88
N LEU A 1099 11.93 -30.28 -29.53
CA LEU A 1099 12.98 -31.07 -28.89
C LEU A 1099 12.97 -32.50 -29.44
N GLN A 1100 14.16 -33.05 -29.70
CA GLN A 1100 14.31 -34.46 -30.04
C GLN A 1100 14.50 -35.29 -28.76
N ILE A 1101 13.68 -36.32 -28.58
CA ILE A 1101 13.72 -37.25 -27.44
C ILE A 1101 13.67 -38.67 -28.03
N ASP A 1102 14.65 -39.51 -27.70
CA ASP A 1102 14.76 -40.90 -28.17
C ASP A 1102 14.61 -41.05 -29.71
N GLY A 1103 15.19 -40.09 -30.46
CA GLY A 1103 15.17 -40.03 -31.92
C GLY A 1103 13.91 -39.38 -32.53
N LYS A 1104 12.83 -39.23 -31.76
CA LYS A 1104 11.56 -38.63 -32.20
C LYS A 1104 11.50 -37.13 -31.90
N TRP A 1105 10.80 -36.36 -32.72
CA TRP A 1105 10.61 -34.92 -32.53
C TRP A 1105 9.28 -34.61 -31.86
N TYR A 1106 9.32 -33.79 -30.81
CA TYR A 1106 8.18 -33.33 -30.03
C TYR A 1106 8.18 -31.80 -29.97
N TYR A 1107 7.01 -31.16 -29.98
CA TYR A 1107 6.89 -29.71 -29.76
C TYR A 1107 6.21 -29.41 -28.42
N PHE A 1108 6.80 -28.51 -27.65
CA PHE A 1108 6.24 -28.04 -26.38
C PHE A 1108 5.77 -26.59 -26.54
N ASN A 1109 4.53 -26.32 -26.16
CA ASN A 1109 3.87 -25.01 -26.18
C ASN A 1109 4.57 -24.02 -25.24
N ALA A 1110 4.16 -22.74 -25.29
CA ALA A 1110 4.75 -21.68 -24.47
C ALA A 1110 4.57 -21.89 -22.95
N ASP A 1111 3.52 -22.61 -22.54
CA ASP A 1111 3.27 -23.06 -21.17
C ASP A 1111 3.97 -24.38 -20.79
N GLY A 1112 4.64 -25.02 -21.75
CA GLY A 1112 5.34 -26.29 -21.59
C GLY A 1112 4.51 -27.54 -21.89
N SER A 1113 3.21 -27.41 -22.17
CA SER A 1113 2.37 -28.55 -22.56
C SER A 1113 2.83 -29.14 -23.90
N LEU A 1114 2.78 -30.46 -24.02
CA LEU A 1114 3.06 -31.18 -25.27
C LEU A 1114 1.95 -30.91 -26.28
N ALA A 1115 2.30 -30.41 -27.47
CA ALA A 1115 1.38 -30.33 -28.58
C ALA A 1115 1.01 -31.75 -29.08
N ILE A 1116 -0.28 -32.03 -29.24
CA ILE A 1116 -0.82 -33.30 -29.77
C ILE A 1116 -1.94 -32.99 -30.78
N ASN A 1117 -2.16 -33.89 -31.74
CA ASN A 1117 -3.25 -33.79 -32.74
C ASN A 1117 -3.35 -32.40 -33.43
N THR A 1118 -2.20 -31.83 -33.81
CA THR A 1118 -2.12 -30.45 -34.31
C THR A 1118 -0.98 -30.26 -35.31
N LYS A 1119 -0.80 -29.05 -35.83
CA LYS A 1119 0.23 -28.71 -36.81
C LYS A 1119 1.07 -27.54 -36.31
N ILE A 1120 2.38 -27.75 -36.16
CA ILE A 1120 3.34 -26.76 -35.66
C ILE A 1120 4.45 -26.58 -36.70
N ASP A 1121 4.82 -25.33 -37.02
CA ASP A 1121 5.87 -24.97 -37.98
C ASP A 1121 5.78 -25.70 -39.34
N GLY A 1122 4.56 -26.04 -39.77
CA GLY A 1122 4.28 -26.79 -41.01
C GLY A 1122 4.31 -28.31 -40.88
N TYR A 1123 4.73 -28.86 -39.74
CA TYR A 1123 4.78 -30.30 -39.45
C TYR A 1123 3.54 -30.75 -38.68
N GLU A 1124 2.99 -31.90 -39.06
CA GLU A 1124 1.91 -32.54 -38.33
C GLU A 1124 2.45 -33.27 -37.10
N VAL A 1125 1.65 -33.28 -36.04
CA VAL A 1125 2.00 -33.84 -34.73
C VAL A 1125 0.86 -34.77 -34.31
N ASP A 1126 1.17 -36.04 -34.10
CA ASP A 1126 0.18 -37.10 -33.85
C ASP A 1126 -0.46 -37.03 -32.44
N GLU A 1127 -1.31 -38.01 -32.14
CA GLU A 1127 -1.96 -38.15 -30.83
C GLU A 1127 -0.96 -38.38 -29.66
N ASN A 1128 0.26 -38.81 -29.97
CA ASN A 1128 1.35 -39.08 -29.03
C ASN A 1128 2.33 -37.90 -28.92
N GLY A 1129 2.11 -36.82 -29.69
CA GLY A 1129 2.96 -35.64 -29.74
C GLY A 1129 4.18 -35.75 -30.67
N VAL A 1130 4.21 -36.75 -31.55
CA VAL A 1130 5.33 -37.07 -32.44
C VAL A 1130 5.12 -36.44 -33.82
N ARG A 1131 6.18 -35.82 -34.35
CA ARG A 1131 6.34 -35.41 -35.75
C ARG A 1131 6.90 -36.53 -36.63
#